data_AF-A0A2N1PWS4-F1
#
_entry.id   AF-A0A2N1PWS4-F1
#
_cell.length_a   1.000
_cell.length_b   1.000
_cell.length_c   1.000
_cell.angle_alpha   90.00
_cell.angle_beta   90.00
_cell.angle_gamma   90.00
#
_symmetry.space_group_name_H-M   'P 1'
#
loop_
_entity.id
_entity.type
_entity.pdbx_description
1 polymer ?
#
loop_
_entity_poly.entity_id
_entity_poly.type
_entity_poly.pdbx_seq_one_letter_code
_entity_poly.pdbx_strand_id
1 'polypeptide(L)'
;ENQKLKLIEGSSEAVYHIPVDQIGDGRYVLVYDFMQGIGGASFTIELLNGQTRIFSIGANRQNRFTYRNQDGSETAVPITTLSVTPNVTYQAIILFDTTYHYYKYYVSLNDELIEITPVGGVSFIQNSIPNTLKLRTVGTTSLSSEPYVYLDNILIESSSETADGKSAFDPEEPVDYEALIQSIYDSLSIPFQDDVRSHLILKTLISFVPIVWTSSHTDIITNEGIVTRDEQDDMHVSLTATISKGGYTLVKDFEVTVKALLGSVDFSQESYHINGFAQGHVSIPDLNEGDPGYYVVYNAKDLMDAINAENSTSKGTTAARVIEIRADLNLGYNEVVQAYGVLKNLDQHALPKMHPILKQTGVSKIVIQDRNNPTGKYGEGLVIFSEEGHTIKHAAFQIKRSNNIVIRNLKFDELWEWDEATKGDYDSNDWDYFTIEVVNGIWFDHIELGKAYDGLIDFKAGSDISQTVINATFSYFNLVFEPNDFIRAQFDYLEQNRSSYNYYNQMRNAGMTKEEIMELNSFQKKGFLLGGSSGRAGNVFTLTIYNSYIKNLQDRFPRLRGGDVHIFNSIYDATDVYEMRNYVRENYAALFAKSEYNRQLTNQALVTTEQGAILMENSIIKGVTQVIKSNQVNTGHPTMTGKYLVLDSLFIL
;
A
#
# COMPACT_ATOMS: atom_id res chain seq x y z
N GLU A 1 58.99 4.45 14.04
CA GLU A 1 58.71 5.57 14.98
C GLU A 1 58.45 6.84 14.16
N ASN A 2 57.19 7.30 14.19
CA ASN A 2 56.63 8.57 13.67
C ASN A 2 57.11 9.05 12.29
N GLN A 3 56.60 8.42 11.23
CA GLN A 3 56.63 9.03 9.88
C GLN A 3 55.38 9.91 9.71
N LYS A 4 55.44 11.13 10.21
CA LYS A 4 54.47 12.16 9.86
C LYS A 4 54.60 12.48 8.38
N LEU A 5 53.67 11.97 7.57
CA LEU A 5 53.63 12.19 6.14
C LEU A 5 53.07 13.59 5.87
N LYS A 6 53.87 14.43 5.21
CA LYS A 6 53.43 15.76 4.75
C LYS A 6 53.07 15.69 3.27
N LEU A 7 51.80 15.84 2.99
CA LEU A 7 51.22 15.90 1.66
C LEU A 7 51.06 17.38 1.27
N ILE A 8 51.65 17.80 0.14
CA ILE A 8 51.63 19.21 -0.32
C ILE A 8 51.03 19.32 -1.72
N GLU A 9 50.18 20.33 -1.95
CA GLU A 9 49.69 20.67 -3.29
C GLU A 9 50.81 21.23 -4.18
N GLY A 10 50.87 20.85 -5.46
CA GLY A 10 51.74 21.55 -6.44
C GLY A 10 52.63 20.70 -7.34
N SER A 11 52.48 19.37 -7.38
CA SER A 11 53.05 18.52 -8.44
C SER A 11 52.07 17.39 -8.83
N SER A 12 52.37 16.65 -9.91
CA SER A 12 51.58 15.48 -10.37
C SER A 12 51.23 14.56 -9.21
N GLU A 13 50.00 14.04 -9.18
CA GLU A 13 49.44 13.12 -8.17
C GLU A 13 50.52 12.35 -7.40
N ALA A 14 50.69 12.65 -6.10
CA ALA A 14 51.60 11.90 -5.25
C ALA A 14 50.86 10.67 -4.73
N VAL A 15 51.44 9.49 -4.97
CA VAL A 15 50.85 8.20 -4.56
C VAL A 15 51.84 7.42 -3.70
N TYR A 16 51.37 6.97 -2.54
CA TYR A 16 52.10 6.03 -1.68
C TYR A 16 51.28 4.74 -1.53
N HIS A 17 51.91 3.60 -1.81
CA HIS A 17 51.28 2.27 -1.67
C HIS A 17 51.91 1.53 -0.50
N ILE A 18 51.05 1.02 0.38
CA ILE A 18 51.42 0.15 1.49
C ILE A 18 50.74 -1.20 1.24
N PRO A 19 51.49 -2.28 0.97
CA PRO A 19 50.92 -3.63 0.93
C PRO A 19 50.25 -3.97 2.27
N VAL A 20 49.08 -4.60 2.21
CA VAL A 20 48.33 -5.04 3.40
C VAL A 20 48.10 -6.55 3.31
N ASP A 21 49.19 -7.30 3.46
CA ASP A 21 49.26 -8.73 3.13
C ASP A 21 48.58 -9.66 4.16
N GLN A 22 47.82 -9.12 5.13
CA GLN A 22 47.23 -9.86 6.26
C GLN A 22 45.71 -9.67 6.42
N ILE A 23 45.03 -9.03 5.45
CA ILE A 23 43.56 -8.93 5.48
C ILE A 23 42.98 -10.18 4.81
N GLY A 24 42.13 -10.91 5.54
CA GLY A 24 41.27 -12.00 5.05
C GLY A 24 39.80 -11.65 5.29
N ASP A 25 38.92 -12.66 5.31
CA ASP A 25 37.53 -12.46 5.69
C ASP A 25 37.41 -12.12 7.18
N GLY A 26 36.72 -11.03 7.47
CA GLY A 26 36.50 -10.56 8.84
C GLY A 26 36.33 -9.05 8.93
N ARG A 27 36.21 -8.59 10.16
CA ARG A 27 36.06 -7.17 10.52
C ARG A 27 37.42 -6.59 10.92
N TYR A 28 37.65 -5.35 10.54
CA TYR A 28 38.91 -4.64 10.70
C TYR A 28 38.66 -3.17 10.97
N VAL A 29 39.65 -2.52 11.58
CA VAL A 29 39.69 -1.07 11.73
C VAL A 29 40.92 -0.50 11.06
N LEU A 30 40.74 0.59 10.31
CA LEU A 30 41.79 1.44 9.77
C LEU A 30 41.76 2.77 10.55
N VAL A 31 42.85 3.09 11.22
CA VAL A 31 42.98 4.29 12.05
C VAL A 31 44.09 5.15 11.51
N TYR A 32 43.89 6.46 11.48
CA TYR A 32 44.95 7.43 11.18
C TYR A 32 44.62 8.79 11.77
N ASP A 33 45.65 9.55 12.10
CA ASP A 33 45.50 10.95 12.47
C ASP A 33 45.75 11.84 11.26
N PHE A 34 44.95 12.90 11.12
CA PHE A 34 45.18 13.88 10.07
C PHE A 34 44.95 15.32 10.52
N MET A 35 45.68 16.25 9.88
CA MET A 35 45.51 17.69 10.06
C MET A 35 45.64 18.37 8.70
N GLN A 36 44.64 19.18 8.33
CA GLN A 36 44.59 19.90 7.05
C GLN A 36 44.67 21.41 7.29
N GLY A 37 45.47 22.13 6.50
CA GLY A 37 45.53 23.59 6.53
C GLY A 37 44.29 24.29 5.93
N ILE A 38 44.26 25.62 5.98
CA ILE A 38 43.20 26.44 5.36
C ILE A 38 43.20 26.23 3.84
N GLY A 39 42.13 25.59 3.32
CA GLY A 39 42.03 25.20 1.92
C GLY A 39 43.02 24.11 1.50
N GLY A 40 43.60 23.38 2.45
CA GLY A 40 44.73 22.47 2.23
C GLY A 40 44.48 21.34 1.22
N ALA A 41 45.54 20.59 0.90
CA ALA A 41 45.52 19.52 -0.11
C ALA A 41 44.31 18.59 0.06
N SER A 42 43.54 18.36 -1.00
CA SER A 42 42.59 17.24 -0.98
C SER A 42 43.39 15.95 -0.96
N PHE A 43 43.02 15.07 -0.05
CA PHE A 43 43.64 13.76 0.08
C PHE A 43 42.58 12.66 0.10
N THR A 44 42.94 11.49 -0.42
CA THR A 44 42.16 10.27 -0.25
C THR A 44 43.03 9.16 0.31
N ILE A 45 42.41 8.38 1.19
CA ILE A 45 42.90 7.08 1.64
C ILE A 45 42.01 6.04 0.98
N GLU A 46 42.62 5.14 0.23
CA GLU A 46 41.92 4.17 -0.61
C GLU A 46 42.39 2.76 -0.25
N LEU A 47 41.45 1.87 0.06
CA LEU A 47 41.73 0.44 0.09
C LEU A 47 41.42 -0.14 -1.29
N LEU A 48 42.39 -0.88 -1.84
CA LEU A 48 42.35 -1.44 -3.18
C LEU A 48 42.56 -2.95 -3.13
N ASN A 49 42.01 -3.66 -4.12
CA ASN A 49 42.48 -4.99 -4.52
C ASN A 49 43.14 -4.85 -5.90
N GLY A 50 44.47 -4.96 -5.95
CA GLY A 50 45.23 -4.68 -7.17
C GLY A 50 45.08 -3.21 -7.56
N GLN A 51 44.54 -2.94 -8.76
CA GLN A 51 44.25 -1.57 -9.22
C GLN A 51 42.82 -1.12 -8.93
N THR A 52 41.95 -2.02 -8.45
CA THR A 52 40.54 -1.73 -8.27
C THR A 52 40.27 -1.23 -6.87
N ARG A 53 39.45 -0.18 -6.76
CA ARG A 53 39.10 0.44 -5.49
C ARG A 53 37.97 -0.32 -4.80
N ILE A 54 38.16 -0.63 -3.52
CA ILE A 54 37.15 -1.23 -2.64
C ILE A 54 36.33 -0.12 -1.99
N PHE A 55 37.00 0.82 -1.32
CA PHE A 55 36.41 2.07 -0.85
C PHE A 55 37.47 3.16 -0.77
N SER A 56 37.02 4.41 -0.65
CA SER A 56 37.91 5.53 -0.36
C SER A 56 37.23 6.58 0.50
N ILE A 57 38.02 7.17 1.37
CA ILE A 57 37.64 8.26 2.28
C ILE A 57 38.69 9.36 2.25
N GLY A 58 38.41 10.51 2.82
CA GLY A 58 39.39 11.59 2.94
C GLY A 58 38.76 12.94 3.22
N ALA A 59 39.44 14.00 2.79
CA ALA A 59 38.89 15.34 2.82
C ALA A 59 39.29 16.13 1.56
N ASN A 60 38.41 17.04 1.14
CA ASN A 60 38.63 17.86 -0.04
C ASN A 60 39.17 19.26 0.30
N ARG A 61 39.46 20.05 -0.74
CA ARG A 61 40.04 21.41 -0.64
C ARG A 61 39.09 22.46 -0.06
N GLN A 62 37.80 22.12 0.06
CA GLN A 62 36.80 22.95 0.75
C GLN A 62 36.73 22.59 2.24
N ASN A 63 37.70 21.82 2.76
CA ASN A 63 37.74 21.33 4.12
C ASN A 63 36.47 20.52 4.48
N ARG A 64 35.96 19.71 3.55
CA ARG A 64 34.85 18.79 3.77
C ARG A 64 35.35 17.36 3.83
N PHE A 65 34.85 16.59 4.78
CA PHE A 65 35.02 15.14 4.79
C PHE A 65 34.39 14.51 3.54
N THR A 66 35.02 13.48 3.01
CA THR A 66 34.57 12.79 1.80
C THR A 66 34.60 11.29 1.97
N TYR A 67 33.64 10.60 1.37
CA TYR A 67 33.60 9.14 1.24
C TYR A 67 33.00 8.76 -0.12
N ARG A 68 33.09 7.50 -0.55
CA ARG A 68 32.48 7.04 -1.81
C ARG A 68 31.33 6.08 -1.59
N ASN A 69 30.26 6.25 -2.36
CA ASN A 69 29.13 5.33 -2.38
C ASN A 69 29.49 4.05 -3.13
N GLN A 70 28.63 3.04 -3.04
CA GLN A 70 28.80 1.76 -3.73
C GLN A 70 28.96 1.91 -5.25
N ASP A 71 28.25 2.87 -5.86
CA ASP A 71 28.36 3.17 -7.29
C ASP A 71 29.69 3.87 -7.68
N GLY A 72 30.55 4.12 -6.70
CA GLY A 72 31.82 4.81 -6.86
C GLY A 72 31.71 6.33 -6.91
N SER A 73 30.51 6.93 -6.81
CA SER A 73 30.34 8.38 -6.70
C SER A 73 30.91 8.89 -5.38
N GLU A 74 31.41 10.14 -5.37
CA GLU A 74 31.98 10.76 -4.17
C GLU A 74 30.95 11.64 -3.47
N THR A 75 30.73 11.38 -2.18
CA THR A 75 29.94 12.22 -1.30
C THR A 75 30.89 13.12 -0.51
N ALA A 76 30.69 14.43 -0.59
CA ALA A 76 31.30 15.39 0.33
C ALA A 76 30.29 15.78 1.41
N VAL A 77 30.64 15.68 2.69
CA VAL A 77 29.75 16.06 3.80
C VAL A 77 29.51 17.58 3.79
N PRO A 78 28.26 18.07 3.83
CA PRO A 78 27.99 19.51 3.87
C PRO A 78 28.68 20.19 5.05
N ILE A 79 29.28 21.37 4.82
CA ILE A 79 29.96 22.17 5.85
C ILE A 79 29.03 22.53 7.02
N THR A 80 27.73 22.66 6.73
CA THR A 80 26.68 22.91 7.73
C THR A 80 26.44 21.73 8.68
N THR A 81 26.84 20.52 8.29
CA THR A 81 26.73 19.30 9.10
C THR A 81 28.01 19.09 9.89
N LEU A 82 29.14 19.04 9.19
CA LEU A 82 30.46 18.89 9.79
C LEU A 82 31.52 19.37 8.79
N SER A 83 32.54 20.06 9.30
CA SER A 83 33.66 20.52 8.49
C SER A 83 34.99 20.16 9.14
N VAL A 84 36.01 19.99 8.31
CA VAL A 84 37.40 19.84 8.76
C VAL A 84 37.86 21.22 9.22
N THR A 85 38.01 21.41 10.52
CA THR A 85 38.51 22.68 11.06
C THR A 85 39.99 22.80 10.70
N PRO A 86 40.42 23.86 10.02
CA PRO A 86 41.81 24.01 9.62
C PRO A 86 42.76 23.95 10.83
N ASN A 87 43.89 23.27 10.66
CA ASN A 87 44.94 23.09 11.67
C ASN A 87 44.50 22.42 12.97
N VAL A 88 43.37 21.70 12.96
CA VAL A 88 42.96 20.79 14.03
C VAL A 88 43.31 19.36 13.64
N THR A 89 43.86 18.60 14.58
CA THR A 89 44.11 17.18 14.40
C THR A 89 42.83 16.39 14.65
N TYR A 90 42.51 15.49 13.73
CA TYR A 90 41.42 14.53 13.83
C TYR A 90 41.98 13.12 13.85
N GLN A 91 41.42 12.24 14.68
CA GLN A 91 41.62 10.80 14.52
C GLN A 91 40.47 10.24 13.69
N ALA A 92 40.80 9.69 12.53
CA ALA A 92 39.86 9.00 11.67
C ALA A 92 39.88 7.51 11.97
N ILE A 93 38.71 6.91 12.10
CA ILE A 93 38.50 5.49 12.40
C ILE A 93 37.57 4.93 11.33
N ILE A 94 38.03 3.94 10.58
CA ILE A 94 37.24 3.28 9.54
C ILE A 94 37.03 1.85 9.99
N LEU A 95 35.81 1.51 10.37
CA LEU A 95 35.40 0.13 10.60
C LEU A 95 35.00 -0.47 9.25
N PHE A 96 35.60 -1.57 8.83
CA PHE A 96 35.21 -2.24 7.61
C PHE A 96 35.11 -3.75 7.80
N ASP A 97 34.13 -4.35 7.13
CA ASP A 97 33.88 -5.77 7.16
C ASP A 97 34.04 -6.33 5.74
N THR A 98 34.99 -7.23 5.60
CA THR A 98 35.30 -7.87 4.31
C THR A 98 34.42 -9.09 4.03
N THR A 99 33.73 -9.63 5.03
CA THR A 99 32.75 -10.72 4.90
C THR A 99 31.42 -10.19 4.39
N TYR A 100 30.97 -9.06 4.94
CA TYR A 100 29.70 -8.42 4.57
C TYR A 100 29.87 -7.24 3.60
N HIS A 101 31.11 -6.94 3.21
CA HIS A 101 31.47 -5.94 2.20
C HIS A 101 30.90 -4.53 2.45
N TYR A 102 31.10 -4.00 3.65
CA TYR A 102 30.74 -2.62 3.98
C TYR A 102 31.82 -1.93 4.81
N TYR A 103 31.78 -0.59 4.84
CA TYR A 103 32.59 0.21 5.75
C TYR A 103 31.78 1.35 6.38
N LYS A 104 32.24 1.79 7.55
CA LYS A 104 31.77 2.96 8.29
C LYS A 104 32.95 3.87 8.55
N TYR A 105 32.77 5.16 8.37
CA TYR A 105 33.82 6.15 8.57
C TYR A 105 33.44 7.05 9.75
N TYR A 106 34.28 7.08 10.77
CA TYR A 106 34.15 7.93 11.95
C TYR A 106 35.33 8.88 12.08
N VAL A 107 35.10 9.99 12.78
CA VAL A 107 36.15 10.90 13.23
C VAL A 107 35.94 11.25 14.69
N SER A 108 37.03 11.27 15.45
CA SER A 108 37.05 11.75 16.82
C SER A 108 37.50 13.21 16.87
N LEU A 109 36.73 14.04 17.57
CA LEU A 109 37.01 15.46 17.83
C LEU A 109 36.65 15.77 19.29
N ASN A 110 37.61 16.23 20.09
CA ASN A 110 37.42 16.54 21.52
C ASN A 110 36.77 15.38 22.31
N ASP A 111 37.22 14.16 22.07
CA ASP A 111 36.69 12.92 22.67
C ASP A 111 35.24 12.57 22.26
N GLU A 112 34.60 13.34 21.37
CA GLU A 112 33.34 12.96 20.73
C GLU A 112 33.61 12.22 19.42
N LEU A 113 32.93 11.09 19.22
CA LEU A 113 33.00 10.31 17.99
C LEU A 113 31.81 10.64 17.08
N ILE A 114 32.10 10.95 15.83
CA ILE A 114 31.09 11.36 14.84
C ILE A 114 31.16 10.43 13.63
N GLU A 115 30.05 9.80 13.26
CA GLU A 115 29.95 9.01 12.03
C GLU A 115 29.76 9.94 10.81
N ILE A 116 30.66 9.79 9.84
CA ILE A 116 30.69 10.54 8.58
C ILE A 116 29.84 9.85 7.50
N THR A 117 29.82 8.51 7.50
CA THR A 117 28.94 7.71 6.65
C THR A 117 27.49 7.75 7.15
N PRO A 118 26.49 7.41 6.31
CA PRO A 118 25.12 7.21 6.78
C PRO A 118 25.06 6.07 7.81
N VAL A 119 24.09 6.14 8.73
CA VAL A 119 23.85 5.09 9.72
C VAL A 119 23.73 3.73 9.03
N GLY A 120 24.55 2.76 9.45
CA GLY A 120 24.63 1.44 8.82
C GLY A 120 25.81 1.29 7.83
N GLY A 121 26.50 2.38 7.50
CA GLY A 121 27.67 2.38 6.65
C GLY A 121 27.36 2.42 5.15
N VAL A 122 28.36 2.06 4.36
CA VAL A 122 28.32 2.07 2.90
C VAL A 122 28.92 0.76 2.38
N SER A 123 28.23 0.12 1.43
CA SER A 123 28.74 -1.08 0.77
C SER A 123 30.01 -0.78 -0.03
N PHE A 124 30.91 -1.77 -0.12
CA PHE A 124 32.09 -1.67 -0.97
C PHE A 124 31.69 -1.44 -2.43
N ILE A 125 32.51 -0.68 -3.15
CA ILE A 125 32.39 -0.51 -4.60
C ILE A 125 32.53 -1.86 -5.30
N GLN A 126 33.37 -2.74 -4.75
CA GLN A 126 33.52 -4.11 -5.20
C GLN A 126 33.72 -5.06 -4.02
N ASN A 127 33.04 -6.21 -4.07
CA ASN A 127 33.12 -7.27 -3.06
C ASN A 127 34.42 -8.07 -3.21
N SER A 128 35.54 -7.48 -2.78
CA SER A 128 36.87 -8.12 -2.85
C SER A 128 37.70 -7.72 -1.64
N ILE A 129 38.58 -8.62 -1.20
CA ILE A 129 39.43 -8.39 -0.03
C ILE A 129 40.53 -7.39 -0.39
N PRO A 130 40.70 -6.26 0.32
CA PRO A 130 41.73 -5.28 -0.01
C PRO A 130 43.14 -5.84 0.28
N ASN A 131 44.10 -5.54 -0.58
CA ASN A 131 45.50 -5.92 -0.44
C ASN A 131 46.48 -4.73 -0.48
N THR A 132 45.97 -3.52 -0.74
CA THR A 132 46.79 -2.32 -0.89
C THR A 132 46.09 -1.13 -0.27
N LEU A 133 46.81 -0.40 0.59
CA LEU A 133 46.41 0.93 1.05
C LEU A 133 47.12 1.98 0.19
N LYS A 134 46.35 2.82 -0.49
CA LYS A 134 46.84 3.90 -1.35
C LYS A 134 46.51 5.25 -0.72
N LEU A 135 47.54 6.06 -0.48
CA LEU A 135 47.41 7.47 -0.10
C LEU A 135 47.59 8.33 -1.35
N ARG A 136 46.67 9.26 -1.58
CA ARG A 136 46.64 10.09 -2.78
C ARG A 136 46.42 11.56 -2.44
N THR A 137 47.14 12.44 -3.12
CA THR A 137 46.85 13.88 -3.16
C THR A 137 46.47 14.32 -4.56
N VAL A 138 45.57 15.30 -4.68
CA VAL A 138 45.23 15.87 -5.98
C VAL A 138 46.07 17.13 -6.23
N GLY A 139 46.88 17.08 -7.29
CA GLY A 139 47.65 18.23 -7.77
C GLY A 139 46.76 19.31 -8.39
N THR A 140 47.19 20.57 -8.30
CA THR A 140 46.43 21.74 -8.77
C THR A 140 47.38 22.90 -9.06
N THR A 141 46.98 23.78 -9.98
CA THR A 141 47.76 24.97 -10.35
C THR A 141 47.50 26.17 -9.43
N SER A 142 46.40 26.16 -8.67
CA SER A 142 46.03 27.22 -7.73
C SER A 142 46.17 26.70 -6.30
N LEU A 143 47.33 26.93 -5.69
CA LEU A 143 47.65 26.50 -4.32
C LEU A 143 46.83 27.26 -3.29
N SER A 144 46.43 26.58 -2.23
CA SER A 144 45.79 27.22 -1.08
C SER A 144 46.77 27.97 -0.18
N SER A 145 46.24 28.75 0.77
CA SER A 145 47.05 29.51 1.73
C SER A 145 47.92 28.61 2.60
N GLU A 146 47.44 27.41 2.92
CA GLU A 146 48.15 26.40 3.67
C GLU A 146 48.01 25.04 2.96
N PRO A 147 48.81 24.79 1.89
CA PRO A 147 48.60 23.70 0.94
C PRO A 147 49.04 22.33 1.47
N TYR A 148 49.01 22.12 2.79
CA TYR A 148 49.49 20.90 3.42
C TYR A 148 48.36 20.08 4.05
N VAL A 149 48.55 18.77 4.03
CA VAL A 149 47.92 17.81 4.92
C VAL A 149 49.03 17.03 5.62
N TYR A 150 48.86 16.80 6.91
CA TYR A 150 49.69 15.84 7.63
C TYR A 150 48.87 14.59 7.91
N LEU A 151 49.45 13.43 7.63
CA LEU A 151 48.95 12.13 8.06
C LEU A 151 49.96 11.52 9.04
N ASP A 152 49.47 10.94 10.11
CA ASP A 152 50.28 10.24 11.12
C ASP A 152 49.53 9.01 11.63
N ASN A 153 50.23 8.13 12.37
CA ASN A 153 49.65 7.00 13.09
C ASN A 153 48.72 6.09 12.24
N ILE A 154 49.05 5.87 10.97
CA ILE A 154 48.28 4.97 10.10
C ILE A 154 48.47 3.52 10.55
N LEU A 155 47.36 2.87 10.92
CA LEU A 155 47.29 1.49 11.40
C LEU A 155 46.10 0.78 10.76
N ILE A 156 46.25 -0.50 10.44
CA ILE A 156 45.14 -1.41 10.17
C ILE A 156 45.28 -2.59 11.12
N GLU A 157 44.21 -2.93 11.84
CA GLU A 157 44.18 -4.11 12.70
C GLU A 157 42.83 -4.84 12.61
N SER A 158 42.84 -6.13 12.93
CA SER A 158 41.62 -6.94 13.03
C SER A 158 40.75 -6.50 14.19
N SER A 159 39.43 -6.60 14.05
CA SER A 159 38.48 -6.43 15.15
C SER A 159 37.42 -7.53 15.11
N SER A 160 36.97 -7.97 16.27
CA SER A 160 35.79 -8.84 16.41
C SER A 160 34.53 -8.02 16.69
N GLU A 161 33.38 -8.56 16.30
CA GLU A 161 32.08 -8.05 16.74
C GLU A 161 31.84 -8.34 18.23
N THR A 162 32.49 -9.36 18.80
CA THR A 162 32.40 -9.72 20.22
C THR A 162 33.51 -9.07 21.04
N ALA A 163 33.35 -8.97 22.37
CA ALA A 163 34.39 -8.45 23.26
C ALA A 163 35.74 -9.18 23.09
N ASP A 164 35.69 -10.49 22.87
CA ASP A 164 36.86 -11.30 22.56
C ASP A 164 37.43 -10.93 21.19
N GLY A 165 38.62 -10.32 21.18
CA GLY A 165 39.33 -9.93 19.96
C GLY A 165 38.87 -8.61 19.33
N LYS A 166 38.03 -7.82 20.02
CA LYS A 166 37.65 -6.47 19.59
C LYS A 166 38.82 -5.51 19.67
N SER A 167 39.00 -4.70 18.63
CA SER A 167 39.96 -3.58 18.66
C SER A 167 39.50 -2.48 19.62
N ALA A 168 40.45 -1.84 20.31
CA ALA A 168 40.16 -0.65 21.12
C ALA A 168 39.74 0.57 20.28
N PHE A 169 39.98 0.55 18.97
CA PHE A 169 39.54 1.59 18.04
C PHE A 169 38.23 1.25 17.33
N ASP A 170 37.67 0.05 17.52
CA ASP A 170 36.35 -0.29 16.97
C ASP A 170 35.26 0.43 17.77
N PRO A 171 34.53 1.36 17.16
CA PRO A 171 33.62 2.24 17.86
C PRO A 171 32.25 1.63 18.15
N GLU A 172 31.96 0.45 17.60
CA GLU A 172 30.68 -0.22 17.87
C GLU A 172 30.71 -0.94 19.21
N GLU A 173 29.56 -1.09 19.88
CA GLU A 173 29.50 -1.92 21.09
C GLU A 173 29.76 -3.40 20.74
N PRO A 174 30.45 -4.17 21.60
CA PRO A 174 30.59 -5.61 21.41
C PRO A 174 29.22 -6.30 21.46
N VAL A 175 28.99 -7.22 20.53
CA VAL A 175 27.81 -8.07 20.48
C VAL A 175 28.04 -9.26 21.40
N ASP A 176 27.11 -9.47 22.33
CA ASP A 176 26.98 -10.73 23.06
C ASP A 176 26.06 -11.64 22.25
N TYR A 177 26.63 -12.66 21.60
CA TYR A 177 25.86 -13.57 20.76
C TYR A 177 24.90 -14.45 21.54
N GLU A 178 25.25 -14.83 22.78
CA GLU A 178 24.35 -15.62 23.64
C GLU A 178 23.11 -14.79 23.99
N ALA A 179 23.32 -13.54 24.43
CA ALA A 179 22.23 -12.61 24.72
C ALA A 179 21.41 -12.25 23.47
N LEU A 180 22.08 -12.07 22.31
CA LEU A 180 21.41 -11.79 21.05
C LEU A 180 20.48 -12.94 20.66
N ILE A 181 20.97 -14.18 20.59
CA ILE A 181 20.12 -15.31 20.20
C ILE A 181 19.04 -15.59 21.24
N GLN A 182 19.29 -15.34 22.53
CA GLN A 182 18.25 -15.45 23.57
C GLN A 182 17.13 -14.43 23.36
N SER A 183 17.45 -13.18 23.01
CA SER A 183 16.43 -12.17 22.69
C SER A 183 15.59 -12.55 21.47
N ILE A 184 16.22 -13.21 20.47
CA ILE A 184 15.51 -13.74 19.30
C ILE A 184 14.61 -14.89 19.74
N TYR A 185 15.13 -15.84 20.52
CA TYR A 185 14.34 -16.97 21.06
C TYR A 185 13.12 -16.47 21.83
N ASP A 186 13.28 -15.49 22.72
CA ASP A 186 12.19 -14.96 23.55
C ASP A 186 11.12 -14.24 22.70
N SER A 187 11.54 -13.54 21.64
CA SER A 187 10.64 -12.78 20.75
C SER A 187 10.05 -13.58 19.59
N LEU A 188 10.60 -14.75 19.25
CA LEU A 188 10.13 -15.56 18.13
C LEU A 188 8.75 -16.17 18.44
N SER A 189 7.78 -15.94 17.57
CA SER A 189 6.42 -16.47 17.69
C SER A 189 5.84 -16.86 16.33
N ILE A 190 4.86 -17.78 16.33
CA ILE A 190 4.02 -18.10 15.17
C ILE A 190 2.63 -17.52 15.45
N PRO A 191 2.16 -16.54 14.66
CA PRO A 191 0.82 -15.99 14.81
C PRO A 191 -0.25 -17.06 14.65
N PHE A 192 -1.25 -17.08 15.55
CA PHE A 192 -2.38 -18.01 15.51
C PHE A 192 -1.95 -19.48 15.42
N GLN A 193 -0.87 -19.86 16.11
CA GLN A 193 -0.38 -21.24 16.07
C GLN A 193 -1.48 -22.26 16.44
N ASP A 194 -2.52 -21.90 17.18
CA ASP A 194 -3.65 -22.75 17.54
C ASP A 194 -4.85 -22.69 16.57
N ASP A 195 -4.83 -21.82 15.56
CA ASP A 195 -5.88 -21.67 14.53
C ASP A 195 -5.26 -21.27 13.16
N VAL A 196 -4.47 -22.17 12.59
CA VAL A 196 -3.83 -21.97 11.29
C VAL A 196 -4.78 -22.36 10.16
N ARG A 197 -5.12 -21.38 9.32
CA ARG A 197 -6.03 -21.57 8.16
C ARG A 197 -5.42 -21.18 6.83
N SER A 198 -4.18 -20.68 6.84
CA SER A 198 -3.42 -20.19 5.70
C SER A 198 -1.95 -20.57 5.85
N HIS A 199 -1.15 -20.36 4.81
CA HIS A 199 0.31 -20.51 4.90
C HIS A 199 0.88 -19.62 6.01
N LEU A 200 1.91 -20.11 6.68
CA LEU A 200 2.62 -19.44 7.76
C LEU A 200 3.80 -18.64 7.21
N ILE A 201 4.02 -17.46 7.80
CA ILE A 201 5.23 -16.67 7.54
C ILE A 201 6.27 -17.06 8.59
N LEU A 202 7.19 -17.94 8.22
CA LEU A 202 8.28 -18.39 9.09
C LEU A 202 9.50 -17.49 8.89
N LYS A 203 9.88 -16.72 9.92
CA LYS A 203 11.05 -15.82 9.84
C LYS A 203 12.33 -16.63 9.70
N THR A 204 13.09 -16.43 8.63
CA THR A 204 14.37 -17.13 8.37
C THR A 204 15.60 -16.32 8.76
N LEU A 205 15.42 -15.03 9.11
CA LEU A 205 16.49 -14.13 9.54
C LEU A 205 15.94 -13.07 10.51
N ILE A 206 16.59 -12.88 11.66
CA ILE A 206 16.30 -11.79 12.61
C ILE A 206 17.63 -11.21 13.07
N SER A 207 17.82 -9.89 12.99
CA SER A 207 19.07 -9.22 13.40
C SER A 207 20.33 -9.88 12.81
N PHE A 208 20.29 -10.26 11.54
CA PHE A 208 21.35 -10.98 10.82
C PHE A 208 21.74 -12.35 11.40
N VAL A 209 20.87 -12.94 12.24
CA VAL A 209 20.99 -14.31 12.75
C VAL A 209 20.04 -15.21 11.95
N PRO A 210 20.55 -16.25 11.26
CA PRO A 210 19.72 -17.17 10.51
C PRO A 210 18.87 -18.03 11.44
N ILE A 211 17.65 -18.31 11.01
CA ILE A 211 16.70 -19.21 11.67
C ILE A 211 16.32 -20.30 10.67
N VAL A 212 16.58 -21.55 11.04
CA VAL A 212 16.24 -22.71 10.22
C VAL A 212 15.02 -23.39 10.80
N TRP A 213 14.00 -23.62 9.98
CA TRP A 213 12.74 -24.25 10.37
C TRP A 213 12.69 -25.71 9.95
N THR A 214 12.06 -26.54 10.77
CA THR A 214 11.78 -27.95 10.45
C THR A 214 10.37 -28.30 10.93
N SER A 215 9.60 -28.96 10.07
CA SER A 215 8.26 -29.44 10.39
C SER A 215 8.25 -30.92 10.72
N SER A 216 7.43 -31.32 11.71
CA SER A 216 7.18 -32.73 12.00
C SER A 216 6.32 -33.42 10.93
N HIS A 217 5.57 -32.67 10.13
CA HIS A 217 4.67 -33.17 9.06
C HIS A 217 4.70 -32.24 7.85
N THR A 218 5.66 -32.44 6.95
CA THR A 218 5.89 -31.57 5.78
C THR A 218 4.78 -31.64 4.72
N ASP A 219 3.94 -32.66 4.77
CA ASP A 219 2.72 -32.80 3.98
C ASP A 219 1.61 -31.84 4.43
N ILE A 220 1.60 -31.46 5.71
CA ILE A 220 0.62 -30.55 6.31
C ILE A 220 1.18 -29.13 6.39
N ILE A 221 2.40 -28.96 6.91
CA ILE A 221 3.12 -27.68 6.90
C ILE A 221 4.55 -27.94 6.44
N THR A 222 4.96 -27.39 5.30
CA THR A 222 6.36 -27.47 4.82
C THR A 222 7.33 -26.69 5.73
N ASN A 223 8.64 -26.87 5.54
CA ASN A 223 9.66 -26.10 6.28
C ASN A 223 9.63 -24.61 5.93
N GLU A 224 9.03 -24.26 4.80
CA GLU A 224 8.81 -22.89 4.31
C GLU A 224 7.48 -22.29 4.81
N GLY A 225 6.66 -23.05 5.54
CA GLY A 225 5.39 -22.60 6.08
C GLY A 225 4.19 -22.76 5.13
N ILE A 226 4.35 -23.44 4.00
CA ILE A 226 3.21 -23.80 3.12
C ILE A 226 2.32 -24.81 3.84
N VAL A 227 1.10 -24.38 4.16
CA VAL A 227 0.06 -25.17 4.83
C VAL A 227 -0.90 -25.83 3.84
N THR A 228 -1.08 -27.15 3.99
CA THR A 228 -2.15 -27.96 3.41
C THR A 228 -3.17 -28.27 4.50
N ARG A 229 -4.46 -28.10 4.21
CA ARG A 229 -5.55 -28.31 5.17
C ARG A 229 -6.32 -29.58 4.82
N ASP A 230 -6.64 -30.37 5.83
CA ASP A 230 -7.53 -31.52 5.71
C ASP A 230 -8.99 -31.05 5.53
N GLU A 231 -9.84 -31.88 4.93
CA GLU A 231 -11.25 -31.56 4.66
C GLU A 231 -12.18 -31.72 5.88
N GLN A 232 -11.77 -32.47 6.89
CA GLN A 232 -12.67 -32.91 7.97
C GLN A 232 -12.08 -32.64 9.35
N ASP A 233 -10.79 -32.91 9.52
CA ASP A 233 -10.16 -32.90 10.84
C ASP A 233 -9.16 -31.76 11.00
N ASP A 234 -9.09 -31.21 12.21
CA ASP A 234 -8.00 -30.31 12.59
C ASP A 234 -6.71 -31.14 12.72
N MET A 235 -5.62 -30.62 12.17
CA MET A 235 -4.33 -31.30 12.14
C MET A 235 -3.34 -30.62 13.09
N HIS A 236 -2.53 -31.40 13.80
CA HIS A 236 -1.50 -30.88 14.70
C HIS A 236 -0.10 -31.13 14.15
N VAL A 237 0.72 -30.07 14.08
CA VAL A 237 2.08 -30.09 13.56
C VAL A 237 3.01 -29.40 14.55
N SER A 238 4.18 -29.98 14.79
CA SER A 238 5.22 -29.36 15.61
C SER A 238 6.24 -28.72 14.67
N LEU A 239 6.46 -27.41 14.81
CA LEU A 239 7.47 -26.67 14.05
C LEU A 239 8.64 -26.32 14.97
N THR A 240 9.85 -26.67 14.55
CA THR A 240 11.09 -26.42 15.29
C THR A 240 11.91 -25.33 14.60
N ALA A 241 12.22 -24.24 15.32
CA ALA A 241 13.12 -23.19 14.90
C ALA A 241 14.51 -23.36 15.53
N THR A 242 15.55 -23.42 14.70
CA THR A 242 16.97 -23.47 15.14
C THR A 242 17.63 -22.12 14.87
N ILE A 243 18.13 -21.47 15.93
CA ILE A 243 18.75 -20.14 15.91
C ILE A 243 20.23 -20.31 16.23
N SER A 244 21.14 -19.94 15.32
CA SER A 244 22.58 -20.15 15.51
C SER A 244 23.42 -18.93 15.10
N LYS A 245 24.33 -18.49 15.98
CA LYS A 245 25.33 -17.44 15.71
C LYS A 245 26.53 -17.61 16.64
N GLY A 246 27.74 -17.42 16.11
CA GLY A 246 28.96 -17.35 16.93
C GLY A 246 29.25 -18.60 17.79
N GLY A 247 28.86 -19.79 17.33
CA GLY A 247 29.02 -21.05 18.08
C GLY A 247 27.91 -21.35 19.09
N TYR A 248 27.01 -20.40 19.35
CA TYR A 248 25.82 -20.60 20.17
C TYR A 248 24.65 -21.10 19.32
N THR A 249 23.79 -21.94 19.92
CA THR A 249 22.58 -22.45 19.26
C THR A 249 21.43 -22.60 20.26
N LEU A 250 20.26 -22.10 19.89
CA LEU A 250 19.00 -22.31 20.62
C LEU A 250 17.97 -22.96 19.68
N VAL A 251 17.10 -23.78 20.26
CA VAL A 251 16.03 -24.48 19.55
C VAL A 251 14.70 -24.17 20.23
N LYS A 252 13.70 -23.74 19.45
CA LYS A 252 12.35 -23.42 19.94
C LYS A 252 11.31 -24.23 19.18
N ASP A 253 10.46 -24.94 19.93
CA ASP A 253 9.36 -25.71 19.37
C ASP A 253 8.03 -24.95 19.48
N PHE A 254 7.21 -25.10 18.45
CA PHE A 254 5.87 -24.54 18.35
C PHE A 254 4.87 -25.65 18.03
N GLU A 255 3.87 -25.82 18.89
CA GLU A 255 2.72 -26.67 18.60
C GLU A 255 1.71 -25.88 17.76
N VAL A 256 1.47 -26.36 16.55
CA VAL A 256 0.63 -25.71 15.54
C VAL A 256 -0.62 -26.56 15.26
N THR A 257 -1.80 -25.95 15.29
CA THR A 257 -3.07 -26.56 14.91
C THR A 257 -3.56 -25.94 13.60
N VAL A 258 -3.60 -26.74 12.54
CA VAL A 258 -4.16 -26.39 11.24
C VAL A 258 -5.62 -26.78 11.22
N LYS A 259 -6.53 -25.82 11.02
CA LYS A 259 -7.97 -26.11 11.01
C LYS A 259 -8.42 -26.78 9.72
N ALA A 260 -9.36 -27.70 9.84
CA ALA A 260 -10.03 -28.32 8.70
C ALA A 260 -10.61 -27.24 7.75
N LEU A 261 -10.63 -27.54 6.44
CA LEU A 261 -11.51 -26.87 5.48
C LEU A 261 -12.93 -27.21 5.92
N LEU A 262 -13.67 -26.29 6.55
CA LEU A 262 -15.09 -26.54 6.85
C LEU A 262 -15.74 -27.16 5.59
N GLY A 263 -16.27 -28.39 5.72
CA GLY A 263 -16.65 -29.22 4.58
C GLY A 263 -17.45 -28.44 3.53
N SER A 264 -17.25 -28.77 2.24
CA SER A 264 -17.87 -28.10 1.10
C SER A 264 -19.33 -27.72 1.39
N VAL A 265 -19.62 -26.43 1.46
CA VAL A 265 -21.00 -25.94 1.57
C VAL A 265 -21.61 -26.10 0.19
N ASP A 266 -22.49 -27.08 0.04
CA ASP A 266 -23.30 -27.20 -1.17
C ASP A 266 -24.36 -26.10 -1.13
N PHE A 267 -24.29 -25.15 -2.08
CA PHE A 267 -25.24 -24.05 -2.15
C PHE A 267 -26.50 -24.52 -2.90
N SER A 268 -27.62 -24.57 -2.19
CA SER A 268 -28.93 -24.80 -2.80
C SER A 268 -29.53 -23.49 -3.32
N GLN A 269 -30.62 -23.54 -4.11
CA GLN A 269 -31.31 -22.30 -4.50
C GLN A 269 -31.73 -21.45 -3.30
N GLU A 270 -32.12 -22.08 -2.19
CA GLU A 270 -32.46 -21.39 -0.93
C GLU A 270 -31.29 -20.57 -0.36
N SER A 271 -30.05 -20.97 -0.65
CA SER A 271 -28.85 -20.25 -0.21
C SER A 271 -28.73 -18.87 -0.88
N TYR A 272 -29.39 -18.67 -2.02
CA TYR A 272 -29.41 -17.39 -2.75
C TYR A 272 -30.65 -16.54 -2.42
N HIS A 273 -31.49 -16.98 -1.47
CA HIS A 273 -32.55 -16.13 -0.95
C HIS A 273 -31.98 -14.91 -0.24
N ILE A 274 -32.68 -13.80 -0.40
CA ILE A 274 -32.33 -12.54 0.24
C ILE A 274 -32.36 -12.68 1.76
N ASN A 275 -31.29 -12.24 2.40
CA ASN A 275 -31.15 -12.12 3.84
C ASN A 275 -30.85 -10.66 4.23
N GLY A 276 -30.81 -10.37 5.53
CA GLY A 276 -30.42 -9.05 6.02
C GLY A 276 -31.54 -8.02 5.93
N PHE A 277 -31.17 -6.74 6.05
CA PHE A 277 -32.15 -5.66 6.25
C PHE A 277 -33.09 -5.44 5.05
N ALA A 278 -32.75 -5.84 3.83
CA ALA A 278 -33.64 -5.72 2.68
C ALA A 278 -34.70 -6.84 2.60
N GLN A 279 -34.55 -7.91 3.40
CA GLN A 279 -35.52 -9.01 3.43
C GLN A 279 -36.91 -8.50 3.84
N GLY A 280 -37.92 -8.81 3.03
CA GLY A 280 -39.29 -8.32 3.23
C GLY A 280 -39.53 -6.86 2.80
N HIS A 281 -38.49 -6.15 2.36
CA HIS A 281 -38.56 -4.77 1.86
C HIS A 281 -38.29 -4.64 0.37
N VAL A 282 -37.82 -5.71 -0.27
CA VAL A 282 -37.73 -5.82 -1.73
C VAL A 282 -38.45 -7.07 -2.22
N SER A 283 -38.86 -7.05 -3.49
CA SER A 283 -39.51 -8.17 -4.18
C SER A 283 -39.19 -8.13 -5.67
N ILE A 284 -39.03 -9.30 -6.26
CA ILE A 284 -38.93 -9.45 -7.71
C ILE A 284 -40.35 -9.69 -8.24
N PRO A 285 -40.86 -8.85 -9.16
CA PRO A 285 -42.20 -9.02 -9.71
C PRO A 285 -42.22 -10.21 -10.68
N ASP A 286 -43.30 -10.98 -10.65
CA ASP A 286 -43.57 -12.03 -11.62
C ASP A 286 -44.04 -11.40 -12.95
N LEU A 287 -43.07 -11.01 -13.78
CA LEU A 287 -43.27 -10.44 -15.12
C LEU A 287 -42.34 -11.16 -16.10
N ASN A 288 -42.83 -11.42 -17.30
CA ASN A 288 -42.10 -12.03 -18.40
C ASN A 288 -41.88 -11.03 -19.53
N GLU A 289 -40.95 -11.34 -20.45
CA GLU A 289 -40.76 -10.55 -21.66
C GLU A 289 -42.08 -10.39 -22.43
N GLY A 290 -42.40 -9.14 -22.77
CA GLY A 290 -43.67 -8.75 -23.43
C GLY A 290 -44.76 -8.29 -22.48
N ASP A 291 -44.64 -8.54 -21.16
CA ASP A 291 -45.59 -8.00 -20.18
C ASP A 291 -45.42 -6.48 -20.01
N PRO A 292 -46.51 -5.73 -19.75
CA PRO A 292 -46.42 -4.31 -19.46
C PRO A 292 -45.51 -4.02 -18.26
N GLY A 293 -44.45 -3.25 -18.49
CA GLY A 293 -43.45 -2.91 -17.47
C GLY A 293 -42.19 -3.78 -17.50
N TYR A 294 -42.10 -4.77 -18.40
CA TYR A 294 -40.87 -5.49 -18.72
C TYR A 294 -40.17 -4.83 -19.90
N TYR A 295 -38.92 -4.42 -19.72
CA TYR A 295 -38.11 -3.79 -20.76
C TYR A 295 -36.82 -4.56 -21.00
N VAL A 296 -36.54 -4.89 -22.26
CA VAL A 296 -35.27 -5.49 -22.70
C VAL A 296 -34.37 -4.40 -23.26
N VAL A 297 -33.09 -4.41 -22.89
CA VAL A 297 -32.13 -3.36 -23.18
C VAL A 297 -30.90 -3.92 -23.90
N TYR A 298 -30.61 -3.38 -25.08
CA TYR A 298 -29.40 -3.71 -25.85
C TYR A 298 -28.46 -2.51 -26.04
N ASN A 299 -28.94 -1.29 -25.75
CA ASN A 299 -28.16 -0.07 -25.94
C ASN A 299 -28.59 1.04 -24.96
N ALA A 300 -27.84 2.14 -24.95
CA ALA A 300 -28.09 3.28 -24.06
C ALA A 300 -29.50 3.88 -24.21
N LYS A 301 -30.03 3.94 -25.44
CA LYS A 301 -31.37 4.48 -25.69
C LYS A 301 -32.43 3.59 -25.07
N ASP A 302 -32.34 2.27 -25.23
CA ASP A 302 -33.28 1.32 -24.63
C ASP A 302 -33.31 1.46 -23.10
N LEU A 303 -32.13 1.55 -22.47
CA LEU A 303 -32.01 1.75 -21.02
C LEU A 303 -32.72 3.04 -20.59
N MET A 304 -32.43 4.14 -21.28
CA MET A 304 -33.01 5.43 -20.93
C MET A 304 -34.50 5.49 -21.23
N ASP A 305 -34.99 4.86 -22.29
CA ASP A 305 -36.42 4.74 -22.56
C ASP A 305 -37.12 3.95 -21.42
N ALA A 306 -36.51 2.87 -20.94
CA ALA A 306 -37.03 2.07 -19.83
C ALA A 306 -37.03 2.83 -18.49
N ILE A 307 -35.92 3.49 -18.12
CA ILE A 307 -35.82 4.32 -16.91
C ILE A 307 -36.85 5.46 -16.95
N ASN A 308 -37.08 6.04 -18.13
CA ASN A 308 -38.01 7.14 -18.33
C ASN A 308 -39.45 6.70 -18.59
N ALA A 309 -39.75 5.40 -18.67
CA ALA A 309 -41.09 4.92 -18.90
C ALA A 309 -42.02 5.33 -17.74
N GLU A 310 -43.15 5.92 -18.09
CA GLU A 310 -44.12 6.48 -17.14
C GLU A 310 -45.44 5.71 -17.28
N ASN A 311 -46.15 5.52 -16.16
CA ASN A 311 -47.54 5.08 -16.20
C ASN A 311 -48.39 6.17 -16.86
N SER A 312 -48.87 5.93 -18.08
CA SER A 312 -49.64 6.91 -18.84
C SER A 312 -50.66 6.25 -19.75
N THR A 313 -51.94 6.38 -19.37
CA THR A 313 -53.07 5.90 -20.19
C THR A 313 -53.11 6.58 -21.56
N SER A 314 -52.79 7.88 -21.64
CA SER A 314 -52.83 8.63 -22.90
C SER A 314 -51.69 8.27 -23.85
N LYS A 315 -50.54 7.82 -23.32
CA LYS A 315 -49.41 7.34 -24.14
C LYS A 315 -49.42 5.82 -24.34
N GLY A 316 -50.28 5.09 -23.63
CA GLY A 316 -50.30 3.63 -23.62
C GLY A 316 -49.03 3.01 -23.03
N THR A 317 -48.35 3.70 -22.12
CA THR A 317 -47.07 3.27 -21.54
C THR A 317 -47.24 2.84 -20.08
N THR A 318 -46.44 1.86 -19.66
CA THR A 318 -46.34 1.37 -18.29
C THR A 318 -44.92 1.61 -17.79
N ALA A 319 -44.78 2.16 -16.59
CA ALA A 319 -43.47 2.37 -15.98
C ALA A 319 -42.73 1.03 -15.82
N ALA A 320 -41.41 1.05 -15.97
CA ALA A 320 -40.61 -0.16 -15.81
C ALA A 320 -40.79 -0.75 -14.40
N ARG A 321 -40.91 -2.07 -14.33
CA ARG A 321 -40.82 -2.87 -13.10
C ARG A 321 -39.70 -3.88 -13.21
N VAL A 322 -39.39 -4.30 -14.43
CA VAL A 322 -38.21 -5.10 -14.79
C VAL A 322 -37.49 -4.43 -15.95
N ILE A 323 -36.18 -4.30 -15.82
CA ILE A 323 -35.25 -3.90 -16.88
C ILE A 323 -34.21 -5.02 -17.00
N GLU A 324 -34.23 -5.73 -18.12
CA GLU A 324 -33.27 -6.77 -18.44
C GLU A 324 -32.22 -6.23 -19.42
N ILE A 325 -30.96 -6.26 -19.01
CA ILE A 325 -29.81 -5.87 -19.83
C ILE A 325 -29.30 -7.11 -20.56
N ARG A 326 -29.20 -7.03 -21.90
CA ARG A 326 -28.75 -8.12 -22.79
C ARG A 326 -27.54 -7.75 -23.66
N ALA A 327 -26.87 -6.65 -23.32
CA ALA A 327 -25.62 -6.25 -23.95
C ALA A 327 -24.83 -5.34 -23.02
N ASP A 328 -23.51 -5.29 -23.23
CA ASP A 328 -22.68 -4.28 -22.59
C ASP A 328 -23.11 -2.88 -23.02
N LEU A 329 -23.15 -1.94 -22.07
CA LEU A 329 -23.63 -0.59 -22.28
C LEU A 329 -22.52 0.43 -22.06
N ASN A 330 -22.16 1.14 -23.12
CA ASN A 330 -21.32 2.34 -23.04
C ASN A 330 -22.22 3.56 -22.85
N LEU A 331 -22.20 4.14 -21.65
CA LEU A 331 -23.11 5.20 -21.25
C LEU A 331 -22.39 6.55 -21.10
N GLY A 332 -21.23 6.74 -21.73
CA GLY A 332 -20.52 8.02 -21.67
C GLY A 332 -21.36 9.13 -22.29
N TYR A 333 -21.39 10.30 -21.66
CA TYR A 333 -22.31 11.39 -22.06
C TYR A 333 -22.14 11.78 -23.53
N ASN A 334 -20.89 11.88 -24.01
CA ASN A 334 -20.61 12.24 -25.39
C ASN A 334 -20.98 11.09 -26.35
N GLU A 335 -20.76 9.84 -25.96
CA GLU A 335 -21.13 8.66 -26.75
C GLU A 335 -22.64 8.62 -26.98
N VAL A 336 -23.41 8.80 -25.90
CA VAL A 336 -24.87 8.76 -25.94
C VAL A 336 -25.42 9.95 -26.73
N VAL A 337 -24.94 11.17 -26.46
CA VAL A 337 -25.43 12.37 -27.17
C VAL A 337 -25.08 12.33 -28.65
N GLN A 338 -23.91 11.82 -29.02
CA GLN A 338 -23.52 11.66 -30.42
C GLN A 338 -24.41 10.63 -31.14
N ALA A 339 -24.76 9.53 -30.48
CA ALA A 339 -25.56 8.46 -31.08
C ALA A 339 -27.07 8.77 -31.10
N TYR A 340 -27.62 9.38 -30.04
CA TYR A 340 -29.06 9.45 -29.80
C TYR A 340 -29.58 10.86 -29.46
N GLY A 341 -28.70 11.85 -29.33
CA GLY A 341 -29.04 13.17 -28.80
C GLY A 341 -29.21 13.16 -27.27
N VAL A 342 -29.69 14.28 -26.72
CA VAL A 342 -29.89 14.42 -25.27
C VAL A 342 -31.08 13.57 -24.82
N LEU A 343 -30.84 12.66 -23.88
CA LEU A 343 -31.86 11.78 -23.28
C LEU A 343 -32.24 12.28 -21.89
N LYS A 344 -33.52 12.17 -21.53
CA LYS A 344 -34.05 12.61 -20.23
C LYS A 344 -33.43 11.81 -19.08
N ASN A 345 -33.18 12.43 -17.93
CA ASN A 345 -32.58 11.81 -16.73
C ASN A 345 -31.17 11.24 -16.94
N LEU A 346 -30.49 11.62 -18.03
CA LEU A 346 -29.07 11.36 -18.28
C LEU A 346 -28.41 12.72 -18.49
N ASP A 347 -27.64 13.16 -17.49
CA ASP A 347 -26.94 14.43 -17.48
C ASP A 347 -25.43 14.21 -17.66
N GLN A 348 -24.71 15.26 -18.07
CA GLN A 348 -23.25 15.24 -18.05
C GLN A 348 -22.77 15.32 -16.60
N HIS A 349 -21.93 14.38 -16.17
CA HIS A 349 -21.25 14.50 -14.88
C HIS A 349 -20.08 15.50 -14.98
N ALA A 350 -19.36 15.72 -13.88
CA ALA A 350 -18.07 16.40 -13.89
C ALA A 350 -17.19 15.90 -15.05
N LEU A 351 -16.54 16.83 -15.75
CA LEU A 351 -15.79 16.53 -16.97
C LEU A 351 -14.50 15.73 -16.67
N PRO A 352 -14.21 14.68 -17.45
CA PRO A 352 -12.93 13.99 -17.38
C PRO A 352 -11.76 14.92 -17.73
N LYS A 353 -10.72 14.88 -16.91
CA LYS A 353 -9.55 15.75 -17.02
C LYS A 353 -8.33 14.99 -17.56
N MET A 354 -8.24 13.69 -17.27
CA MET A 354 -7.01 12.93 -17.38
C MET A 354 -7.15 11.66 -18.23
N HIS A 355 -8.21 10.88 -18.09
CA HIS A 355 -8.26 9.57 -18.75
C HIS A 355 -8.50 9.72 -20.26
N PRO A 356 -7.65 9.17 -21.14
CA PRO A 356 -7.75 9.39 -22.58
C PRO A 356 -9.06 8.84 -23.19
N ILE A 357 -9.58 7.73 -22.63
CA ILE A 357 -10.89 7.17 -23.02
C ILE A 357 -12.02 8.08 -22.52
N LEU A 358 -12.09 8.39 -21.22
CA LEU A 358 -13.17 9.21 -20.66
C LEU A 358 -13.23 10.62 -21.25
N LYS A 359 -12.11 11.22 -21.64
CA LYS A 359 -12.11 12.50 -22.35
C LYS A 359 -12.84 12.45 -23.70
N GLN A 360 -12.88 11.28 -24.35
CA GLN A 360 -13.63 11.06 -25.57
C GLN A 360 -15.08 10.72 -25.24
N THR A 361 -15.30 9.74 -24.35
CA THR A 361 -16.61 9.18 -24.07
C THR A 361 -17.50 10.09 -23.23
N GLY A 362 -16.90 10.92 -22.39
CA GLY A 362 -17.59 11.65 -21.33
C GLY A 362 -18.08 10.70 -20.22
N VAL A 363 -18.59 11.27 -19.14
CA VAL A 363 -19.19 10.51 -18.03
C VAL A 363 -20.61 11.01 -17.81
N SER A 364 -21.55 10.08 -17.72
CA SER A 364 -22.96 10.40 -17.47
C SER A 364 -23.32 10.32 -15.99
N LYS A 365 -24.34 11.09 -15.60
CA LYS A 365 -25.10 10.92 -14.36
C LYS A 365 -26.51 10.51 -14.70
N ILE A 366 -26.91 9.30 -14.33
CA ILE A 366 -28.23 8.74 -14.60
C ILE A 366 -29.07 8.79 -13.32
N VAL A 367 -30.28 9.34 -13.40
CA VAL A 367 -31.15 9.53 -12.24
C VAL A 367 -32.34 8.58 -12.28
N ILE A 368 -32.42 7.70 -11.29
CA ILE A 368 -33.60 6.86 -11.01
C ILE A 368 -34.30 7.46 -9.79
N GLN A 369 -35.55 7.91 -9.96
CA GLN A 369 -36.22 8.65 -8.89
C GLN A 369 -37.73 8.50 -8.85
N ASP A 370 -38.30 8.89 -7.71
CA ASP A 370 -39.75 9.02 -7.48
C ASP A 370 -40.51 7.69 -7.65
N ARG A 371 -39.89 6.61 -7.15
CA ARG A 371 -40.43 5.23 -7.16
C ARG A 371 -40.90 4.75 -5.78
N ASN A 372 -41.43 5.67 -4.98
CA ASN A 372 -41.89 5.42 -3.62
C ASN A 372 -43.42 5.47 -3.48
N ASN A 373 -44.15 5.54 -4.61
CA ASN A 373 -45.62 5.56 -4.64
C ASN A 373 -46.16 4.60 -5.71
N PRO A 374 -46.90 3.53 -5.33
CA PRO A 374 -47.50 2.57 -6.25
C PRO A 374 -48.39 3.20 -7.34
N THR A 375 -49.07 4.29 -7.00
CA THR A 375 -49.97 5.02 -7.92
C THR A 375 -49.28 6.19 -8.63
N GLY A 376 -47.99 6.35 -8.36
CA GLY A 376 -47.17 7.42 -8.89
C GLY A 376 -46.82 7.24 -10.36
N LYS A 377 -46.21 8.30 -10.90
CA LYS A 377 -45.77 8.41 -12.28
C LYS A 377 -44.86 7.25 -12.73
N TYR A 378 -43.95 6.81 -11.87
CA TYR A 378 -43.02 5.70 -12.14
C TYR A 378 -43.39 4.40 -11.41
N GLY A 379 -44.53 4.37 -10.69
CA GLY A 379 -44.90 3.26 -9.81
C GLY A 379 -43.94 3.07 -8.64
N GLU A 380 -44.14 2.01 -7.86
CA GLU A 380 -43.19 1.55 -6.84
C GLU A 380 -42.47 0.28 -7.33
N GLY A 381 -41.19 0.15 -6.96
CA GLY A 381 -40.38 -1.03 -7.19
C GLY A 381 -39.74 -1.10 -8.58
N LEU A 382 -38.50 -1.57 -8.66
CA LEU A 382 -37.75 -1.74 -9.91
C LEU A 382 -36.69 -2.82 -9.75
N VAL A 383 -36.68 -3.79 -10.67
CA VAL A 383 -35.59 -4.76 -10.84
C VAL A 383 -34.80 -4.38 -12.09
N ILE A 384 -33.48 -4.26 -11.95
CA ILE A 384 -32.54 -4.15 -13.07
C ILE A 384 -31.59 -5.34 -12.99
N PHE A 385 -31.48 -6.14 -14.04
CA PHE A 385 -30.61 -7.30 -14.02
C PHE A 385 -30.08 -7.66 -15.40
N SER A 386 -29.10 -8.55 -15.45
CA SER A 386 -28.70 -9.27 -16.66
C SER A 386 -28.71 -10.76 -16.38
N GLU A 387 -29.02 -11.59 -17.37
CA GLU A 387 -28.81 -13.04 -17.26
C GLU A 387 -27.33 -13.41 -17.43
N GLU A 388 -26.61 -12.67 -18.28
CA GLU A 388 -25.23 -12.98 -18.69
C GLU A 388 -24.13 -12.15 -17.99
N GLY A 389 -24.45 -11.37 -16.95
CA GLY A 389 -23.44 -10.55 -16.26
C GLY A 389 -22.92 -9.35 -17.06
N HIS A 390 -23.73 -8.71 -17.91
CA HIS A 390 -23.28 -7.61 -18.79
C HIS A 390 -22.66 -6.43 -18.04
N THR A 391 -21.77 -5.73 -18.74
CA THR A 391 -21.02 -4.59 -18.20
C THR A 391 -21.65 -3.26 -18.59
N ILE A 392 -21.78 -2.35 -17.62
CA ILE A 392 -22.19 -0.95 -17.81
C ILE A 392 -20.99 -0.03 -17.53
N LYS A 393 -20.66 0.83 -18.49
CA LYS A 393 -19.45 1.69 -18.44
C LYS A 393 -19.80 3.18 -18.47
N HIS A 394 -18.89 3.99 -17.92
CA HIS A 394 -18.88 5.46 -18.06
C HIS A 394 -20.10 6.21 -17.47
N ALA A 395 -20.79 5.64 -16.48
CA ALA A 395 -21.93 6.29 -15.85
C ALA A 395 -21.99 6.08 -14.33
N ALA A 396 -22.37 7.16 -13.65
CA ALA A 396 -22.78 7.17 -12.25
C ALA A 396 -24.31 7.13 -12.15
N PHE A 397 -24.84 6.42 -11.15
CA PHE A 397 -26.28 6.31 -10.90
C PHE A 397 -26.68 7.00 -9.60
N GLN A 398 -27.64 7.91 -9.68
CA GLN A 398 -28.28 8.49 -8.50
C GLN A 398 -29.67 7.88 -8.32
N ILE A 399 -29.86 7.10 -7.25
CA ILE A 399 -31.14 6.49 -6.89
C ILE A 399 -31.73 7.28 -5.73
N LYS A 400 -32.90 7.89 -5.92
CA LYS A 400 -33.50 8.72 -4.88
C LYS A 400 -35.01 8.62 -4.75
N ARG A 401 -35.54 8.84 -3.54
CA ARG A 401 -36.99 8.84 -3.25
C ARG A 401 -37.67 7.61 -3.85
N SER A 402 -37.16 6.44 -3.52
CA SER A 402 -37.53 5.18 -4.17
C SER A 402 -37.66 4.06 -3.14
N ASN A 403 -38.53 3.10 -3.40
CA ASN A 403 -38.66 1.89 -2.58
C ASN A 403 -38.51 0.65 -3.46
N ASN A 404 -38.17 -0.49 -2.84
CA ASN A 404 -38.15 -1.79 -3.49
C ASN A 404 -37.27 -1.83 -4.75
N ILE A 405 -36.00 -1.47 -4.61
CA ILE A 405 -35.06 -1.45 -5.73
C ILE A 405 -34.16 -2.68 -5.68
N VAL A 406 -34.01 -3.38 -6.80
CA VAL A 406 -33.19 -4.58 -6.91
C VAL A 406 -32.28 -4.44 -8.13
N ILE A 407 -30.98 -4.63 -7.95
CA ILE A 407 -29.98 -4.59 -9.04
C ILE A 407 -29.14 -5.87 -8.95
N ARG A 408 -29.14 -6.70 -10.00
CA ARG A 408 -28.51 -8.03 -9.93
C ARG A 408 -27.68 -8.41 -11.14
N ASN A 409 -26.63 -9.21 -10.90
CA ASN A 409 -25.84 -9.89 -11.93
C ASN A 409 -25.36 -8.94 -13.04
N LEU A 410 -24.71 -7.85 -12.63
CA LEU A 410 -24.21 -6.80 -13.52
C LEU A 410 -22.82 -6.37 -13.08
N LYS A 411 -22.00 -6.00 -14.06
CA LYS A 411 -20.71 -5.35 -13.83
C LYS A 411 -20.81 -3.86 -14.12
N PHE A 412 -20.21 -3.02 -13.28
CA PHE A 412 -20.05 -1.59 -13.54
C PHE A 412 -18.56 -1.26 -13.57
N ASP A 413 -18.07 -0.63 -14.64
CA ASP A 413 -16.63 -0.42 -14.83
C ASP A 413 -16.29 0.94 -15.48
N GLU A 414 -15.00 1.25 -15.53
CA GLU A 414 -14.44 2.39 -16.26
C GLU A 414 -14.93 3.76 -15.73
N LEU A 415 -14.99 3.93 -14.40
CA LEU A 415 -15.40 5.18 -13.74
C LEU A 415 -14.27 5.84 -12.92
N TRP A 416 -13.02 5.67 -13.34
CA TRP A 416 -11.86 6.22 -12.66
C TRP A 416 -10.92 6.98 -13.62
N GLU A 417 -10.26 8.01 -13.12
CA GLU A 417 -9.13 8.64 -13.78
C GLU A 417 -8.07 9.07 -12.78
N TRP A 418 -6.85 9.29 -13.25
CA TRP A 418 -5.77 9.83 -12.42
C TRP A 418 -6.13 11.22 -11.88
N ASP A 419 -5.83 11.45 -10.60
CA ASP A 419 -6.04 12.75 -9.95
C ASP A 419 -4.73 13.54 -9.80
N GLU A 420 -4.44 14.34 -10.82
CA GLU A 420 -3.30 15.27 -10.80
C GLU A 420 -3.60 16.52 -9.95
N ALA A 421 -4.85 16.99 -9.96
CA ALA A 421 -5.22 18.29 -9.42
C ALA A 421 -5.25 18.30 -7.89
N THR A 422 -5.84 17.27 -7.29
CA THR A 422 -5.91 17.12 -5.82
C THR A 422 -4.92 16.07 -5.31
N LYS A 423 -3.96 15.66 -6.15
CA LYS A 423 -2.81 14.81 -5.78
C LYS A 423 -3.23 13.52 -5.06
N GLY A 424 -4.16 12.78 -5.66
CA GLY A 424 -4.65 11.51 -5.15
C GLY A 424 -5.65 11.61 -3.99
N ASP A 425 -6.17 12.80 -3.67
CA ASP A 425 -7.33 12.95 -2.78
C ASP A 425 -8.63 12.48 -3.44
N TYR A 426 -8.69 12.63 -4.76
CA TYR A 426 -9.87 12.37 -5.56
C TYR A 426 -11.10 13.17 -5.10
N ASP A 427 -10.93 14.49 -4.91
CA ASP A 427 -11.98 15.38 -4.38
C ASP A 427 -12.52 16.37 -5.45
N SER A 428 -12.36 16.06 -6.75
CA SER A 428 -12.63 17.02 -7.82
C SER A 428 -13.65 16.60 -8.89
N ASN A 429 -14.04 15.32 -8.94
CA ASN A 429 -14.97 14.79 -9.94
C ASN A 429 -16.26 14.20 -9.33
N ASP A 430 -16.22 13.78 -8.06
CA ASP A 430 -17.33 13.16 -7.32
C ASP A 430 -18.02 12.01 -8.10
N TRP A 431 -17.24 11.16 -8.78
CA TRP A 431 -17.80 9.99 -9.49
C TRP A 431 -17.86 8.79 -8.55
N ASP A 432 -19.07 8.47 -8.11
CA ASP A 432 -19.44 7.21 -7.48
C ASP A 432 -20.23 6.35 -8.48
N TYR A 433 -20.15 5.01 -8.43
CA TYR A 433 -21.07 4.20 -9.24
C TYR A 433 -22.51 4.41 -8.79
N PHE A 434 -22.74 4.48 -7.48
CA PHE A 434 -24.07 4.69 -6.91
C PHE A 434 -24.08 5.73 -5.80
N THR A 435 -24.96 6.73 -5.94
CA THR A 435 -25.38 7.59 -4.83
C THR A 435 -26.84 7.31 -4.48
N ILE A 436 -27.11 6.98 -3.23
CA ILE A 436 -28.44 6.55 -2.75
C ILE A 436 -28.97 7.53 -1.72
N GLU A 437 -30.19 8.03 -1.94
CA GLU A 437 -30.78 9.10 -1.13
C GLU A 437 -32.28 8.89 -0.90
N VAL A 438 -32.74 8.79 0.36
CA VAL A 438 -34.17 8.61 0.67
C VAL A 438 -34.72 7.34 0.01
N VAL A 439 -34.17 6.19 0.41
CA VAL A 439 -34.53 4.88 -0.14
C VAL A 439 -34.90 3.90 0.97
N ASN A 440 -35.99 3.16 0.78
CA ASN A 440 -36.42 2.10 1.68
C ASN A 440 -36.55 0.77 0.92
N GLY A 441 -35.64 -0.15 1.20
CA GLY A 441 -35.57 -1.42 0.48
C GLY A 441 -34.73 -1.28 -0.78
N ILE A 442 -33.46 -1.70 -0.68
CA ILE A 442 -32.57 -1.81 -1.84
C ILE A 442 -31.69 -3.05 -1.73
N TRP A 443 -31.59 -3.81 -2.80
CA TRP A 443 -30.80 -5.04 -2.85
C TRP A 443 -29.88 -5.02 -4.07
N PHE A 444 -28.57 -5.04 -3.80
CA PHE A 444 -27.56 -5.32 -4.81
C PHE A 444 -27.08 -6.75 -4.63
N ASP A 445 -27.11 -7.55 -5.68
CA ASP A 445 -26.81 -8.98 -5.61
C ASP A 445 -25.97 -9.45 -6.81
N HIS A 446 -24.90 -10.20 -6.59
CA HIS A 446 -24.01 -10.63 -7.69
C HIS A 446 -23.51 -9.44 -8.52
N ILE A 447 -23.02 -8.39 -7.84
CA ILE A 447 -22.50 -7.19 -8.50
C ILE A 447 -20.98 -7.19 -8.50
N GLU A 448 -20.43 -6.82 -9.65
CA GLU A 448 -19.02 -6.47 -9.81
C GLU A 448 -18.90 -4.96 -10.01
N LEU A 449 -18.00 -4.31 -9.25
CA LEU A 449 -17.66 -2.91 -9.43
C LEU A 449 -16.16 -2.81 -9.71
N GLY A 450 -15.81 -2.18 -10.82
CA GLY A 450 -14.44 -1.78 -11.14
C GLY A 450 -13.99 -0.57 -10.32
N LYS A 451 -12.88 0.03 -10.71
CA LYS A 451 -12.35 1.20 -9.99
C LYS A 451 -13.23 2.43 -10.20
N ALA A 452 -13.42 3.23 -9.15
CA ALA A 452 -14.14 4.51 -9.20
C ALA A 452 -13.27 5.68 -8.73
N TYR A 453 -13.51 6.88 -9.26
CA TYR A 453 -12.78 8.10 -8.86
C TYR A 453 -12.95 8.39 -7.36
N ASP A 454 -14.18 8.42 -6.84
CA ASP A 454 -14.46 8.64 -5.42
C ASP A 454 -14.89 7.33 -4.72
N GLY A 455 -16.14 7.20 -4.29
CA GLY A 455 -16.70 6.00 -3.66
C GLY A 455 -17.23 4.97 -4.64
N LEU A 456 -17.53 3.76 -4.15
CA LEU A 456 -18.25 2.75 -4.92
C LEU A 456 -19.76 2.96 -4.78
N ILE A 457 -20.26 2.93 -3.54
CA ILE A 457 -21.68 3.11 -3.20
C ILE A 457 -21.78 4.03 -1.98
N ASP A 458 -22.49 5.14 -2.14
CA ASP A 458 -22.59 6.23 -1.18
C ASP A 458 -24.03 6.45 -0.72
N PHE A 459 -24.29 6.40 0.59
CA PHE A 459 -25.58 6.78 1.17
C PHE A 459 -25.51 8.22 1.68
N LYS A 460 -26.45 9.06 1.24
CA LYS A 460 -26.59 10.43 1.76
C LYS A 460 -27.83 10.55 2.62
N ALA A 461 -27.67 11.24 3.75
CA ALA A 461 -28.75 11.61 4.66
C ALA A 461 -29.16 13.08 4.46
N GLY A 462 -30.44 13.35 4.70
CA GLY A 462 -30.97 14.69 4.83
C GLY A 462 -30.96 15.22 6.27
N SER A 463 -31.72 16.29 6.51
CA SER A 463 -31.82 16.94 7.82
C SER A 463 -32.90 16.32 8.72
N ASP A 464 -33.72 15.42 8.20
CA ASP A 464 -34.79 14.71 8.90
C ASP A 464 -34.50 13.21 8.95
N ILE A 465 -34.98 12.52 9.99
CA ILE A 465 -34.78 11.07 10.18
C ILE A 465 -35.39 10.23 9.04
N SER A 466 -36.45 10.72 8.39
CA SER A 466 -37.07 10.09 7.21
C SER A 466 -36.24 10.23 5.93
N GLN A 467 -35.28 11.15 5.90
CA GLN A 467 -34.40 11.38 4.76
C GLN A 467 -33.14 10.52 4.89
N THR A 468 -33.32 9.20 4.82
CA THR A 468 -32.28 8.18 5.07
C THR A 468 -32.30 7.08 4.00
N VAL A 469 -31.30 6.21 4.02
CA VAL A 469 -31.32 4.94 3.28
C VAL A 469 -31.42 3.81 4.30
N ILE A 470 -32.54 3.08 4.27
CA ILE A 470 -32.82 1.96 5.16
C ILE A 470 -33.18 0.72 4.36
N ASN A 471 -32.98 -0.42 5.00
CA ASN A 471 -33.31 -1.74 4.48
C ASN A 471 -32.48 -2.04 3.22
N ALA A 472 -31.18 -1.80 3.31
CA ALA A 472 -30.23 -2.10 2.25
C ALA A 472 -29.54 -3.45 2.46
N THR A 473 -29.26 -4.17 1.39
CA THR A 473 -28.48 -5.41 1.41
C THR A 473 -27.59 -5.51 0.18
N PHE A 474 -26.32 -5.86 0.40
CA PHE A 474 -25.34 -6.19 -0.62
C PHE A 474 -24.94 -7.66 -0.43
N SER A 475 -25.16 -8.49 -1.45
CA SER A 475 -24.86 -9.92 -1.36
C SER A 475 -24.09 -10.40 -2.57
N TYR A 476 -23.21 -11.37 -2.36
CA TYR A 476 -22.45 -11.99 -3.45
C TYR A 476 -21.68 -10.97 -4.30
N PHE A 477 -21.17 -9.90 -3.68
CA PHE A 477 -20.30 -8.97 -4.40
C PHE A 477 -18.98 -9.65 -4.73
N ASN A 478 -18.47 -9.35 -5.92
CA ASN A 478 -17.14 -9.74 -6.35
C ASN A 478 -16.40 -8.47 -6.79
N LEU A 479 -15.66 -7.86 -5.87
CA LEU A 479 -14.95 -6.59 -6.09
C LEU A 479 -13.46 -6.85 -6.14
N VAL A 480 -12.85 -6.73 -7.32
CA VAL A 480 -11.42 -7.01 -7.52
C VAL A 480 -10.74 -5.82 -8.17
N PHE A 481 -9.83 -5.18 -7.44
CA PHE A 481 -9.13 -3.98 -7.89
C PHE A 481 -7.67 -4.27 -8.23
N GLU A 482 -7.42 -4.50 -9.51
CA GLU A 482 -6.12 -4.88 -10.06
C GLU A 482 -5.85 -4.13 -11.37
N PRO A 483 -4.59 -4.05 -11.84
CA PRO A 483 -4.29 -3.44 -13.13
C PRO A 483 -5.04 -4.12 -14.28
N ASN A 484 -5.66 -3.31 -15.13
CA ASN A 484 -6.36 -3.76 -16.35
C ASN A 484 -6.06 -2.80 -17.52
N ASP A 485 -6.61 -3.08 -18.69
CA ASP A 485 -6.35 -2.29 -19.90
C ASP A 485 -6.83 -0.84 -19.82
N PHE A 486 -7.94 -0.59 -19.12
CA PHE A 486 -8.44 0.77 -18.88
C PHE A 486 -7.43 1.56 -18.03
N ILE A 487 -7.02 1.01 -16.88
CA ILE A 487 -6.01 1.64 -16.01
C ILE A 487 -4.68 1.81 -16.76
N ARG A 488 -4.25 0.82 -17.54
CA ARG A 488 -3.02 0.91 -18.34
C ARG A 488 -3.06 2.07 -19.34
N ALA A 489 -4.19 2.30 -20.00
CA ALA A 489 -4.37 3.42 -20.92
C ALA A 489 -4.16 4.78 -20.22
N GLN A 490 -4.59 4.92 -18.96
CA GLN A 490 -4.29 6.11 -18.16
C GLN A 490 -2.78 6.32 -17.99
N PHE A 491 -2.04 5.27 -17.60
CA PHE A 491 -0.61 5.38 -17.31
C PHE A 491 0.25 5.52 -18.57
N ASP A 492 -0.16 4.93 -19.69
CA ASP A 492 0.49 5.16 -20.98
C ASP A 492 0.33 6.62 -21.43
N TYR A 493 -0.84 7.22 -21.21
CA TYR A 493 -1.07 8.64 -21.47
C TYR A 493 -0.23 9.54 -20.55
N LEU A 494 -0.10 9.19 -19.26
CA LEU A 494 0.75 9.93 -18.32
C LEU A 494 2.23 9.86 -18.72
N GLU A 495 2.76 8.69 -19.09
CA GLU A 495 4.17 8.53 -19.47
C GLU A 495 4.49 9.30 -20.76
N GLN A 496 3.58 9.30 -21.75
CA GLN A 496 3.75 10.09 -23.00
C GLN A 496 3.75 11.61 -22.76
N ASN A 497 3.15 12.07 -21.67
CA ASN A 497 2.96 13.49 -21.36
C ASN A 497 3.61 13.87 -20.02
N ARG A 498 4.63 13.11 -19.59
CA ARG A 498 5.21 13.15 -18.24
C ARG A 498 5.59 14.57 -17.78
N SER A 499 6.13 15.41 -18.66
CA SER A 499 6.53 16.79 -18.31
C SER A 499 5.37 17.69 -17.89
N SER A 500 4.13 17.34 -18.27
CA SER A 500 2.93 18.13 -17.99
C SER A 500 2.24 17.75 -16.68
N TYR A 501 2.65 16.66 -16.04
CA TYR A 501 1.98 16.08 -14.86
C TYR A 501 2.97 15.93 -13.71
N ASN A 502 3.14 17.00 -12.94
CA ASN A 502 4.17 17.10 -11.90
C ASN A 502 3.99 16.10 -10.74
N TYR A 503 2.76 15.74 -10.37
CA TYR A 503 2.50 14.76 -9.32
C TYR A 503 2.97 13.35 -9.75
N TYR A 504 2.58 12.92 -10.96
CA TYR A 504 3.10 11.70 -11.56
C TYR A 504 4.63 11.75 -11.80
N ASN A 505 5.12 12.85 -12.38
CA ASN A 505 6.54 13.02 -12.72
C ASN A 505 7.45 12.97 -11.48
N GLN A 506 6.99 13.45 -10.33
CA GLN A 506 7.75 13.34 -9.09
C GLN A 506 7.93 11.89 -8.62
N MET A 507 6.94 11.01 -8.80
CA MET A 507 7.09 9.58 -8.53
C MET A 507 8.14 8.96 -9.46
N ARG A 508 8.05 9.27 -10.76
CA ARG A 508 9.03 8.82 -11.76
C ARG A 508 10.45 9.36 -11.50
N ASN A 509 10.58 10.60 -11.04
CA ASN A 509 11.87 11.22 -10.67
C ASN A 509 12.46 10.63 -9.38
N ALA A 510 11.62 10.07 -8.50
CA ALA A 510 12.06 9.35 -7.31
C ALA A 510 12.56 7.92 -7.62
N GLY A 511 12.43 7.46 -8.87
CA GLY A 511 12.93 6.15 -9.32
C GLY A 511 11.84 5.11 -9.59
N MET A 512 10.59 5.35 -9.18
CA MET A 512 9.48 4.41 -9.40
C MET A 512 9.20 4.22 -10.89
N THR A 513 9.09 2.98 -11.36
CA THR A 513 8.65 2.58 -12.71
C THR A 513 7.18 2.92 -12.98
N LYS A 514 6.78 2.87 -14.25
CA LYS A 514 5.37 3.08 -14.63
C LYS A 514 4.49 1.98 -14.02
N GLU A 515 4.98 0.75 -14.01
CA GLU A 515 4.30 -0.45 -13.51
C GLU A 515 4.04 -0.35 -12.01
N GLU A 516 5.03 0.04 -11.20
CA GLU A 516 4.85 0.24 -9.75
C GLU A 516 3.83 1.33 -9.43
N ILE A 517 3.86 2.45 -10.17
CA ILE A 517 2.90 3.54 -9.95
C ILE A 517 1.49 3.09 -10.34
N MET A 518 1.37 2.37 -11.46
CA MET A 518 0.11 1.81 -11.93
C MET A 518 -0.48 0.82 -10.93
N GLU A 519 0.33 -0.09 -10.40
CA GLU A 519 -0.11 -1.08 -9.40
C GLU A 519 -0.58 -0.40 -8.12
N LEU A 520 0.24 0.50 -7.54
CA LEU A 520 -0.14 1.31 -6.37
C LEU A 520 -1.47 2.05 -6.57
N ASN A 521 -1.71 2.52 -7.80
CA ASN A 521 -2.90 3.25 -8.19
C ASN A 521 -3.90 2.38 -8.96
N SER A 522 -3.87 1.05 -8.81
CA SER A 522 -4.93 0.17 -9.32
C SER A 522 -5.95 -0.16 -8.23
N PHE A 523 -5.51 -0.13 -6.97
CA PHE A 523 -6.35 -0.36 -5.80
C PHE A 523 -7.46 0.69 -5.65
N GLN A 524 -8.64 0.26 -5.21
CA GLN A 524 -9.76 1.18 -4.96
C GLN A 524 -9.53 1.97 -3.68
N LYS A 525 -9.67 3.30 -3.77
CA LYS A 525 -9.35 4.20 -2.65
C LYS A 525 -10.42 4.21 -1.56
N LYS A 526 -11.69 4.31 -1.96
CA LYS A 526 -12.84 4.52 -1.06
C LYS A 526 -13.94 3.52 -1.44
N GLY A 527 -14.41 2.73 -0.48
CA GLY A 527 -15.48 1.74 -0.69
C GLY A 527 -16.87 2.32 -0.50
N PHE A 528 -17.51 1.97 0.62
CA PHE A 528 -18.89 2.33 0.94
C PHE A 528 -18.97 3.42 2.00
N LEU A 529 -19.49 4.60 1.65
CA LEU A 529 -19.70 5.69 2.60
C LEU A 529 -21.18 5.79 3.00
N LEU A 530 -21.46 5.52 4.27
CA LEU A 530 -22.79 5.66 4.86
C LEU A 530 -22.81 6.93 5.70
N GLY A 531 -23.37 8.00 5.12
CA GLY A 531 -23.43 9.33 5.71
C GLY A 531 -22.24 10.18 5.32
N GLY A 532 -22.35 10.96 4.24
CA GLY A 532 -21.29 11.87 3.80
C GLY A 532 -21.04 13.07 4.74
N SER A 533 -22.08 13.51 5.47
CA SER A 533 -22.02 14.64 6.40
C SER A 533 -22.14 14.21 7.86
N SER A 534 -21.37 14.84 8.74
CA SER A 534 -21.43 14.61 10.19
C SER A 534 -22.67 15.23 10.82
N GLY A 535 -23.23 14.58 11.85
CA GLY A 535 -24.29 15.12 12.71
C GLY A 535 -25.65 15.29 12.03
N ARG A 536 -25.89 14.63 10.89
CA ARG A 536 -27.19 14.65 10.22
C ARG A 536 -28.20 13.78 10.97
N ALA A 537 -29.42 14.28 11.17
CA ALA A 537 -30.48 13.50 11.82
C ALA A 537 -30.87 12.25 11.01
N GLY A 538 -30.73 12.30 9.67
CA GLY A 538 -30.96 11.15 8.79
C GLY A 538 -29.84 10.10 8.79
N ASN A 539 -28.77 10.25 9.60
CA ASN A 539 -27.71 9.24 9.74
C ASN A 539 -28.20 8.04 10.57
N VAL A 540 -29.26 7.37 10.11
CA VAL A 540 -29.88 6.18 10.72
C VAL A 540 -29.96 5.05 9.70
N PHE A 541 -28.87 4.85 8.98
CA PHE A 541 -28.79 3.90 7.87
C PHE A 541 -28.89 2.45 8.36
N THR A 542 -29.42 1.55 7.52
CA THR A 542 -29.27 0.10 7.75
C THR A 542 -28.75 -0.61 6.51
N LEU A 543 -27.71 -1.44 6.68
CA LEU A 543 -27.06 -2.18 5.60
C LEU A 543 -26.58 -3.55 6.06
N THR A 544 -26.90 -4.59 5.27
CA THR A 544 -26.28 -5.91 5.39
C THR A 544 -25.30 -6.14 4.25
N ILE A 545 -24.11 -6.69 4.52
CA ILE A 545 -23.16 -7.16 3.51
C ILE A 545 -22.88 -8.64 3.79
N TYR A 546 -23.11 -9.54 2.83
CA TYR A 546 -22.79 -10.95 3.05
C TYR A 546 -22.33 -11.73 1.83
N ASN A 547 -21.68 -12.87 2.07
CA ASN A 547 -21.15 -13.79 1.04
C ASN A 547 -20.35 -13.05 -0.05
N SER A 548 -19.60 -12.02 0.32
CA SER A 548 -18.97 -11.10 -0.62
C SER A 548 -17.45 -11.20 -0.57
N TYR A 549 -16.80 -11.12 -1.74
CA TYR A 549 -15.35 -11.06 -1.90
C TYR A 549 -14.91 -9.67 -2.33
N ILE A 550 -13.99 -9.07 -1.56
CA ILE A 550 -13.47 -7.72 -1.79
C ILE A 550 -11.95 -7.80 -1.76
N LYS A 551 -11.31 -7.64 -2.91
CA LYS A 551 -9.86 -7.62 -3.07
C LYS A 551 -9.34 -6.22 -3.38
N ASN A 552 -8.32 -5.79 -2.65
CA ASN A 552 -7.56 -4.56 -2.87
C ASN A 552 -8.35 -3.26 -2.71
N LEU A 553 -9.28 -3.24 -1.75
CA LEU A 553 -9.91 -2.01 -1.25
C LEU A 553 -9.04 -1.39 -0.14
N GLN A 554 -8.87 -0.07 -0.15
CA GLN A 554 -8.01 0.63 0.80
C GLN A 554 -8.73 1.19 2.03
N ASP A 555 -10.00 1.55 1.93
CA ASP A 555 -10.77 2.19 3.00
C ASP A 555 -12.28 1.97 2.82
N ARG A 556 -13.03 2.13 3.90
CA ARG A 556 -14.49 2.16 3.96
C ARG A 556 -15.16 0.83 3.56
N PHE A 557 -15.02 -0.20 4.38
CA PHE A 557 -15.79 -1.44 4.24
C PHE A 557 -16.63 -1.77 5.49
N PRO A 558 -17.70 -1.00 5.77
CA PRO A 558 -17.98 0.33 5.26
C PRO A 558 -17.37 1.42 6.16
N ARG A 559 -17.57 2.69 5.76
CA ARG A 559 -17.47 3.84 6.66
C ARG A 559 -18.87 4.34 7.04
N LEU A 560 -19.22 4.18 8.30
CA LEU A 560 -20.54 4.43 8.86
C LEU A 560 -20.53 5.63 9.83
N ARG A 561 -21.50 6.54 9.64
CA ARG A 561 -21.92 7.54 10.60
C ARG A 561 -23.35 7.23 11.07
N GLY A 562 -23.53 7.00 12.37
CA GLY A 562 -24.83 6.57 12.92
C GLY A 562 -25.29 5.23 12.35
N GLY A 563 -26.56 4.87 12.48
CA GLY A 563 -27.13 3.64 11.88
C GLY A 563 -26.51 2.30 12.33
N ASP A 564 -26.86 1.24 11.61
CA ASP A 564 -26.51 -0.15 11.91
C ASP A 564 -26.07 -0.90 10.64
N VAL A 565 -24.93 -1.59 10.72
CA VAL A 565 -24.38 -2.42 9.66
C VAL A 565 -24.13 -3.82 10.18
N HIS A 566 -24.49 -4.82 9.37
CA HIS A 566 -24.19 -6.23 9.64
C HIS A 566 -23.40 -6.83 8.48
N ILE A 567 -22.24 -7.40 8.76
CA ILE A 567 -21.36 -8.04 7.78
C ILE A 567 -21.18 -9.50 8.18
N PHE A 568 -21.40 -10.44 7.28
CA PHE A 568 -21.07 -11.83 7.58
C PHE A 568 -20.64 -12.64 6.37
N ASN A 569 -19.92 -13.75 6.60
CA ASN A 569 -19.46 -14.66 5.53
C ASN A 569 -18.74 -13.95 4.38
N SER A 570 -18.02 -12.86 4.67
CA SER A 570 -17.38 -12.03 3.66
C SER A 570 -15.87 -12.06 3.80
N ILE A 571 -15.17 -11.89 2.69
CA ILE A 571 -13.71 -11.88 2.65
C ILE A 571 -13.26 -10.50 2.16
N TYR A 572 -12.49 -9.83 3.01
CA TYR A 572 -11.80 -8.58 2.70
C TYR A 572 -10.30 -8.87 2.57
N ASP A 573 -9.79 -8.89 1.35
CA ASP A 573 -8.40 -9.22 1.06
C ASP A 573 -7.65 -7.99 0.56
N ALA A 574 -6.83 -7.38 1.42
CA ALA A 574 -5.99 -6.24 1.09
C ALA A 574 -4.49 -6.60 1.16
N THR A 575 -4.15 -7.87 0.88
CA THR A 575 -2.76 -8.37 0.92
C THR A 575 -1.86 -7.55 0.00
N ASP A 576 -2.23 -7.38 -1.28
CA ASP A 576 -1.40 -6.62 -2.23
C ASP A 576 -1.29 -5.13 -1.83
N VAL A 577 -2.36 -4.56 -1.25
CA VAL A 577 -2.33 -3.20 -0.69
C VAL A 577 -1.31 -3.08 0.44
N TYR A 578 -1.27 -4.06 1.35
CA TYR A 578 -0.32 -4.12 2.46
C TYR A 578 1.12 -4.24 1.96
N GLU A 579 1.37 -5.18 1.05
CA GLU A 579 2.69 -5.44 0.47
C GLU A 579 3.21 -4.22 -0.29
N MET A 580 2.43 -3.68 -1.23
CA MET A 580 2.80 -2.49 -1.99
C MET A 580 3.05 -1.29 -1.07
N ARG A 581 2.22 -1.10 -0.04
CA ARG A 581 2.41 -0.02 0.95
C ARG A 581 3.75 -0.14 1.67
N ASN A 582 4.15 -1.34 2.08
CA ASN A 582 5.43 -1.53 2.77
C ASN A 582 6.59 -1.35 1.80
N TYR A 583 6.48 -1.95 0.61
CA TYR A 583 7.44 -1.82 -0.47
C TYR A 583 7.77 -0.36 -0.79
N VAL A 584 6.76 0.50 -0.99
CA VAL A 584 7.02 1.91 -1.34
C VAL A 584 7.54 2.75 -0.19
N ARG A 585 7.25 2.38 1.06
CA ARG A 585 7.80 3.06 2.25
C ARG A 585 9.27 2.74 2.46
N GLU A 586 9.66 1.52 2.14
CA GLU A 586 11.05 1.08 2.20
C GLU A 586 11.88 1.67 1.05
N ASN A 587 11.43 1.46 -0.19
CA ASN A 587 12.21 1.79 -1.38
C ASN A 587 12.13 3.28 -1.79
N TYR A 588 11.07 3.99 -1.39
CA TYR A 588 10.83 5.39 -1.77
C TYR A 588 10.51 6.27 -0.55
N ALA A 589 11.17 6.02 0.58
CA ALA A 589 10.91 6.65 1.88
C ALA A 589 10.80 8.19 1.82
N ALA A 590 11.73 8.87 1.13
CA ALA A 590 11.73 10.33 1.02
C ALA A 590 10.50 10.89 0.27
N LEU A 591 9.97 10.15 -0.71
CA LEU A 591 8.77 10.53 -1.44
C LEU A 591 7.53 10.35 -0.56
N PHE A 592 7.38 9.16 0.03
CA PHE A 592 6.20 8.79 0.83
C PHE A 592 6.22 9.35 2.27
N ALA A 593 7.27 10.05 2.65
CA ALA A 593 7.26 10.95 3.82
C ALA A 593 6.40 12.21 3.58
N LYS A 594 6.21 12.62 2.32
CA LYS A 594 5.37 13.78 2.00
C LYS A 594 3.89 13.40 2.05
N SER A 595 3.08 14.26 2.65
CA SER A 595 1.67 13.96 2.93
C SER A 595 0.83 13.65 1.69
N GLU A 596 1.12 14.26 0.54
CA GLU A 596 0.40 14.03 -0.72
C GLU A 596 0.64 12.63 -1.32
N TYR A 597 1.74 11.95 -1.00
CA TYR A 597 1.97 10.57 -1.45
C TYR A 597 1.58 9.58 -0.35
N ASN A 598 1.87 9.91 0.91
CA ASN A 598 1.55 9.05 2.05
C ASN A 598 0.06 8.72 2.13
N ARG A 599 -0.80 9.70 1.80
CA ARG A 599 -2.26 9.51 1.79
C ARG A 599 -2.74 8.48 0.79
N GLN A 600 -1.98 8.13 -0.25
CA GLN A 600 -2.32 7.02 -1.15
C GLN A 600 -2.25 5.65 -0.45
N LEU A 601 -1.58 5.57 0.71
CA LEU A 601 -1.28 4.33 1.42
C LEU A 601 -2.28 3.99 2.53
N THR A 602 -3.54 4.44 2.38
CA THR A 602 -4.61 4.07 3.32
C THR A 602 -4.81 2.57 3.28
N ASN A 603 -4.99 1.97 4.46
CA ASN A 603 -5.21 0.54 4.60
C ASN A 603 -6.04 0.31 5.86
N GLN A 604 -7.34 0.60 5.70
CA GLN A 604 -8.40 0.58 6.69
C GLN A 604 -9.55 -0.31 6.19
N ALA A 605 -10.31 -0.91 7.09
CA ALA A 605 -11.51 -1.66 6.73
C ALA A 605 -12.78 -1.07 7.38
N LEU A 606 -13.10 -1.48 8.61
CA LEU A 606 -14.33 -1.10 9.30
C LEU A 606 -14.17 0.28 9.94
N VAL A 607 -14.95 1.27 9.49
CA VAL A 607 -14.92 2.61 10.08
C VAL A 607 -16.31 2.92 10.65
N THR A 608 -16.44 3.00 11.97
CA THR A 608 -17.73 3.24 12.64
C THR A 608 -17.63 4.49 13.49
N THR A 609 -18.58 5.41 13.36
CA THR A 609 -18.52 6.73 13.99
C THR A 609 -19.91 7.22 14.34
N GLU A 610 -19.99 8.28 15.14
CA GLU A 610 -21.25 8.96 15.43
C GLU A 610 -22.34 8.03 15.98
N GLN A 611 -21.98 7.16 16.93
CA GLN A 611 -22.84 6.13 17.53
C GLN A 611 -23.32 5.01 16.58
N GLY A 612 -22.80 4.95 15.35
CA GLY A 612 -23.07 3.85 14.43
C GLY A 612 -22.63 2.51 15.00
N ALA A 613 -23.25 1.42 14.57
CA ALA A 613 -22.91 0.08 15.03
C ALA A 613 -22.54 -0.82 13.83
N ILE A 614 -21.41 -1.51 13.94
CA ILE A 614 -21.01 -2.54 12.97
C ILE A 614 -20.89 -3.89 13.69
N LEU A 615 -21.69 -4.87 13.29
CA LEU A 615 -21.46 -6.28 13.64
C LEU A 615 -20.81 -6.98 12.45
N MET A 616 -19.67 -7.64 12.68
CA MET A 616 -19.04 -8.51 11.68
C MET A 616 -18.91 -9.93 12.24
N GLU A 617 -19.31 -10.95 11.48
CA GLU A 617 -19.17 -12.34 11.93
C GLU A 617 -18.79 -13.32 10.81
N ASN A 618 -18.19 -14.46 11.15
CA ASN A 618 -17.87 -15.54 10.20
C ASN A 618 -17.13 -15.08 8.94
N SER A 619 -16.24 -14.10 9.07
CA SER A 619 -15.62 -13.40 7.93
C SER A 619 -14.10 -13.46 7.98
N ILE A 620 -13.43 -13.09 6.89
CA ILE A 620 -11.96 -13.06 6.80
C ILE A 620 -11.50 -11.65 6.42
N ILE A 621 -10.52 -11.11 7.13
CA ILE A 621 -9.82 -9.88 6.78
C ILE A 621 -8.33 -10.17 6.63
N LYS A 622 -7.74 -9.84 5.48
CA LYS A 622 -6.30 -10.02 5.18
C LYS A 622 -5.62 -8.71 4.82
N GLY A 623 -4.38 -8.51 5.26
CA GLY A 623 -3.53 -7.41 4.85
C GLY A 623 -4.08 -6.02 5.25
N VAL A 624 -4.69 -5.89 6.43
CA VAL A 624 -5.24 -4.61 6.91
C VAL A 624 -4.57 -4.15 8.21
N THR A 625 -3.80 -3.07 8.13
CA THR A 625 -3.08 -2.47 9.27
C THR A 625 -3.99 -1.77 10.26
N GLN A 626 -5.12 -1.21 9.82
CA GLN A 626 -6.13 -0.62 10.70
C GLN A 626 -7.50 -1.24 10.43
N VAL A 627 -7.73 -2.43 10.97
CA VAL A 627 -8.98 -3.18 10.75
C VAL A 627 -10.20 -2.39 11.21
N ILE A 628 -10.13 -1.77 12.39
CA ILE A 628 -11.24 -1.01 12.98
C ILE A 628 -10.78 0.41 13.32
N LYS A 629 -11.54 1.40 12.84
CA LYS A 629 -11.44 2.79 13.25
C LYS A 629 -12.78 3.28 13.78
N SER A 630 -12.88 3.41 15.10
CA SER A 630 -14.15 3.73 15.77
C SER A 630 -14.35 5.21 16.10
N ASN A 631 -13.41 6.11 15.75
CA ASN A 631 -13.51 7.53 16.08
C ASN A 631 -12.73 8.39 15.06
N GLN A 632 -13.16 9.63 14.83
CA GLN A 632 -12.54 10.57 13.87
C GLN A 632 -12.08 11.90 14.51
N VAL A 633 -12.22 12.06 15.83
CA VAL A 633 -11.86 13.26 16.57
C VAL A 633 -10.82 12.93 17.64
N ASN A 634 -11.23 12.26 18.73
CA ASN A 634 -10.36 11.75 19.80
C ASN A 634 -11.10 10.68 20.62
N THR A 635 -10.35 9.85 21.34
CA THR A 635 -10.83 8.65 22.05
C THR A 635 -11.84 8.90 23.18
N GLY A 636 -12.04 10.15 23.63
CA GLY A 636 -12.96 10.51 24.72
C GLY A 636 -14.24 11.24 24.28
N HIS A 637 -14.46 11.44 22.97
CA HIS A 637 -15.60 12.23 22.51
C HIS A 637 -16.93 11.47 22.73
N PRO A 638 -17.93 12.05 23.43
CA PRO A 638 -19.11 11.30 23.90
C PRO A 638 -20.05 10.81 22.80
N THR A 639 -20.04 11.46 21.63
CA THR A 639 -21.00 11.20 20.55
C THR A 639 -20.37 10.85 19.19
N MET A 640 -19.03 10.88 19.06
CA MET A 640 -18.36 10.67 17.76
C MET A 640 -17.77 9.26 17.63
N THR A 641 -17.78 8.48 18.71
CA THR A 641 -17.33 7.10 18.74
C THR A 641 -18.43 6.19 18.20
N GLY A 642 -18.09 5.31 17.26
CA GLY A 642 -18.96 4.22 16.84
C GLY A 642 -18.76 2.97 17.69
N LYS A 643 -19.77 2.11 17.69
CA LYS A 643 -19.77 0.78 18.29
C LYS A 643 -19.39 -0.26 17.23
N TYR A 644 -18.73 -1.32 17.66
CA TYR A 644 -18.49 -2.49 16.82
C TYR A 644 -18.50 -3.77 17.66
N LEU A 645 -18.74 -4.91 17.00
CA LEU A 645 -18.52 -6.25 17.52
C LEU A 645 -18.04 -7.13 16.37
N VAL A 646 -16.98 -7.91 16.60
CA VAL A 646 -16.48 -8.90 15.63
C VAL A 646 -16.51 -10.27 16.29
N LEU A 647 -17.14 -11.25 15.64
CA LEU A 647 -17.34 -12.61 16.14
C LEU A 647 -16.79 -13.62 15.12
N ASP A 648 -16.19 -14.71 15.58
CA ASP A 648 -15.83 -15.89 14.76
C ASP A 648 -15.21 -15.55 13.39
N SER A 649 -14.34 -14.53 13.35
CA SER A 649 -13.75 -14.00 12.12
C SER A 649 -12.23 -14.08 12.16
N LEU A 650 -11.62 -14.39 11.02
CA LEU A 650 -10.18 -14.54 10.87
C LEU A 650 -9.54 -13.22 10.45
N PHE A 651 -8.45 -12.83 11.12
CA PHE A 651 -7.59 -11.72 10.71
C PHE A 651 -6.19 -12.23 10.38
N ILE A 652 -5.68 -11.86 9.20
CA ILE A 652 -4.31 -12.17 8.75
C ILE A 652 -3.64 -10.84 8.39
N LEU A 653 -2.46 -10.58 8.93
CA LEU A 653 -1.68 -9.37 8.59
C LEU A 653 -0.50 -9.71 7.70
#